data_AF-A0A935AAB5-F1
#
_entry.id   AF-A0A935AAB5-F1
#
_cell.length_a   1.000
_cell.length_b   1.000
_cell.length_c   1.000
_cell.angle_alpha   90.00
_cell.angle_beta   90.00
_cell.angle_gamma   90.00
#
_symmetry.space_group_name_H-M   'P 1'
#
loop_
_entity.id
_entity.type
_entity.pdbx_description
1 polymer ?
#
loop_
_entity_poly.entity_id
_entity_poly.type
_entity_poly.pdbx_seq_one_letter_code
_entity_poly.pdbx_strand_id
1 'polypeptide(L)'
;MAALSALLDSLTVEGELYEKLADDSVRCFACGHRCLIREGKRGICQVRFNKGGKLMVPHGYVAALQNDPIEKKPFSHVLPGSNALTFGMLGCDYHCSYCFTGDTMVVTDRGPIELQAAFELGESRIAQADGDISFPQLKAVTSSGNLRDVKGVFRHSYRGEVVKIKLYYLPVLRCTPDHRLYATDDTSKQPVLIHAGDLTHASYLAVPKAFKFSSPQIIDAEQILGNYQVTYQTPWKLSKDDMQIIMDLSARGKSSREIGAMFGKSGSYIRHLRAKIRNGRVTDTKTSYPYVENGFLRFPNERQPGLPVKFELSAELAELLGYYCAEGSIVGSDRRPNSFSINFSFSKKEKHLADRVIHLLKGCFGMEGRYVWRDTTLSVSVSKASLALLLKALAGERSTKKQVPEALFDASRGIVRAFLDAYIEGDGHKLANGKVTSTTVSKKLAYGVAWLALKCGYFPSIYDAEMPETAEIQGRVVRRAPHQYTVAWYETNEVQRKIVETEEFHLVPLRGVEIEAFDGNVFNMEVDGEHNYLANFFLVSNCQNWLTSQAMRDPASDVSAQFIREMTPQGVVDHALRVNASVVVSSYNEPLITSEWAVDIFKVAKANGLMRACVSNGNNTPEVMDYLAPYLSAYKIDLKCMSDRNYRKLGGTLQHTLDGIKRAREHGLWVEVVTLVIPGFNDSNEELWDAARFLAEVSTDIPWHVTAFHKDYKMIEPDNTDAQTLIRAAEIGREAGLKFVYAGNLPGTVGEYEDTSCPRCSYRLVKRRGYIVMENRISPEGKCPKCGEAIPGLWV
;
A
#
# COMPACT_ATOMS: atom_id res chain seq x y z
N MET A 1 16.35 -9.84 -9.28
CA MET A 1 15.39 -10.94 -9.15
C MET A 1 14.67 -11.08 -10.47
N ALA A 2 14.46 -12.30 -10.97
CA ALA A 2 13.57 -12.49 -12.12
C ALA A 2 12.16 -12.02 -11.73
N ALA A 3 11.46 -11.34 -12.63
CA ALA A 3 10.04 -11.01 -12.41
C ALA A 3 9.26 -12.31 -12.12
N LEU A 4 8.28 -12.29 -11.21
CA LEU A 4 7.49 -13.48 -10.86
C LEU A 4 6.95 -14.19 -12.13
N SER A 5 6.54 -13.43 -13.13
CA SER A 5 6.11 -13.96 -14.43
C SER A 5 7.21 -14.72 -15.17
N ALA A 6 8.45 -14.24 -15.19
CA ALA A 6 9.56 -14.94 -15.84
C ALA A 6 9.94 -16.23 -15.09
N LEU A 7 9.90 -16.21 -13.75
CA LEU A 7 10.09 -17.39 -12.93
C LEU A 7 8.99 -18.43 -13.20
N LEU A 8 7.72 -18.01 -13.17
CA LEU A 8 6.59 -18.89 -13.44
C LEU A 8 6.60 -19.42 -14.87
N ASP A 9 6.93 -18.59 -15.87
CA ASP A 9 7.04 -19.02 -17.26
C ASP A 9 8.14 -20.06 -17.47
N SER A 10 9.23 -19.98 -16.70
CA SER A 10 10.29 -21.00 -16.69
C SER A 10 9.84 -22.32 -16.08
N LEU A 11 8.80 -22.29 -15.24
CA LEU A 11 8.16 -23.42 -14.57
C LEU A 11 6.84 -23.79 -15.26
N THR A 12 6.86 -23.85 -16.60
CA THR A 12 5.72 -24.28 -17.41
C THR A 12 6.07 -25.36 -18.42
N VAL A 13 5.07 -26.16 -18.78
CA VAL A 13 5.11 -27.15 -19.85
C VAL A 13 3.94 -26.94 -20.82
N GLU A 14 3.98 -27.55 -22.01
CA GLU A 14 2.80 -27.60 -22.88
C GLU A 14 1.70 -28.40 -22.17
N GLY A 15 0.52 -27.79 -21.98
CA GLY A 15 -0.63 -28.42 -21.33
C GLY A 15 -1.36 -29.37 -22.26
N GLU A 16 -2.40 -30.02 -21.73
CA GLU A 16 -3.22 -30.99 -22.49
C GLU A 16 -4.66 -30.51 -22.66
N LEU A 17 -5.12 -29.59 -21.81
CA LEU A 17 -6.51 -29.15 -21.73
C LEU A 17 -6.79 -27.93 -22.63
N TYR A 18 -6.59 -28.08 -23.95
CA TYR A 18 -6.90 -27.00 -24.90
C TYR A 18 -7.12 -27.48 -26.33
N GLU A 19 -7.78 -26.63 -27.11
CA GLU A 19 -7.89 -26.73 -28.56
C GLU A 19 -6.96 -25.72 -29.24
N LYS A 20 -6.22 -26.17 -30.27
CA LYS A 20 -5.44 -25.30 -31.16
C LYS A 20 -6.34 -24.75 -32.26
N LEU A 21 -6.26 -23.44 -32.51
CA LEU A 21 -7.05 -22.76 -33.53
C LEU A 21 -6.15 -22.28 -34.68
N ALA A 22 -6.76 -21.89 -35.80
CA ALA A 22 -6.06 -21.65 -37.06
C ALA A 22 -5.14 -20.41 -37.08
N ASP A 23 -5.31 -19.47 -36.14
CA ASP A 23 -4.59 -18.19 -36.05
C ASP A 23 -3.54 -18.17 -34.93
N ASP A 24 -2.96 -19.34 -34.62
CA ASP A 24 -2.11 -19.58 -33.44
C ASP A 24 -2.78 -19.24 -32.10
N SER A 25 -4.09 -19.00 -32.06
CA SER A 25 -4.82 -18.89 -30.79
C SER A 25 -5.13 -20.28 -30.21
N VAL A 26 -5.34 -20.32 -28.91
CA VAL A 26 -5.73 -21.54 -28.19
C VAL A 26 -6.98 -21.30 -27.37
N ARG A 27 -7.84 -22.32 -27.28
CA ARG A 27 -8.98 -22.31 -26.35
C ARG A 27 -8.69 -23.23 -25.19
N CYS A 28 -8.48 -22.66 -24.00
CA CYS A 28 -8.21 -23.40 -22.78
C CYS A 28 -9.50 -24.02 -22.24
N PHE A 29 -9.45 -25.27 -21.76
CA PHE A 29 -10.59 -25.97 -21.16
C PHE A 29 -10.43 -26.25 -19.67
N ALA A 30 -9.40 -25.72 -19.02
CA ALA A 30 -9.12 -26.01 -17.61
C ALA A 30 -10.25 -25.59 -16.64
N CYS A 31 -10.99 -24.53 -16.96
CA CYS A 31 -12.13 -24.09 -16.16
C CYS A 31 -13.23 -23.44 -17.03
N GLY A 32 -14.38 -23.15 -16.42
CA GLY A 32 -15.59 -22.67 -17.09
C GLY A 32 -15.46 -21.31 -17.78
N HIS A 33 -14.35 -20.59 -17.59
CA HIS A 33 -14.02 -19.40 -18.38
C HIS A 33 -13.70 -19.70 -19.84
N ARG A 34 -13.28 -20.93 -20.15
CA ARG A 34 -12.92 -21.40 -21.49
C ARG A 34 -12.12 -20.38 -22.33
N CYS A 35 -11.11 -19.77 -21.72
CA CYS A 35 -10.42 -18.60 -22.27
C CYS A 35 -9.94 -18.86 -23.71
N LEU A 36 -10.26 -17.93 -24.62
CA LEU A 36 -9.62 -17.80 -25.92
C LEU A 36 -8.34 -16.97 -25.77
N ILE A 37 -7.19 -17.60 -25.87
CA ILE A 37 -5.88 -16.99 -25.60
C ILE A 37 -5.13 -16.85 -26.92
N ARG A 38 -5.00 -15.63 -27.42
CA ARG A 38 -4.22 -15.32 -28.62
C ARG A 38 -2.72 -15.46 -28.36
N GLU A 39 -1.93 -15.58 -29.42
CA GLU A 39 -0.46 -15.68 -29.34
C GLU A 39 0.14 -14.59 -28.43
N GLY A 40 1.04 -15.00 -27.52
CA GLY A 40 1.70 -14.12 -26.56
C GLY A 40 0.80 -13.55 -25.46
N LYS A 41 -0.45 -14.04 -25.31
CA LYS A 41 -1.39 -13.61 -24.26
C LYS A 41 -1.54 -14.66 -23.16
N ARG A 42 -2.09 -14.22 -22.02
CA ARG A 42 -2.41 -15.06 -20.86
C ARG A 42 -3.92 -15.23 -20.72
N GLY A 43 -4.34 -16.36 -20.15
CA GLY A 43 -5.72 -16.57 -19.72
C GLY A 43 -6.05 -15.73 -18.48
N ILE A 44 -7.32 -15.71 -18.07
CA ILE A 44 -7.77 -14.88 -16.94
C ILE A 44 -6.99 -15.15 -15.66
N CYS A 45 -6.58 -16.40 -15.43
CA CYS A 45 -5.80 -16.83 -14.26
C CYS A 45 -4.33 -16.36 -14.24
N GLN A 46 -3.88 -15.70 -15.32
CA GLN A 46 -2.50 -15.26 -15.58
C GLN A 46 -1.44 -16.37 -15.68
N VAL A 47 -1.65 -17.53 -15.05
CA VAL A 47 -0.64 -18.61 -15.00
C VAL A 47 -0.64 -19.54 -16.20
N ARG A 48 -1.71 -19.54 -17.01
CA ARG A 48 -1.78 -20.23 -18.30
C ARG A 48 -1.65 -19.24 -19.44
N PHE A 49 -0.81 -19.52 -20.43
CA PHE A 49 -0.54 -18.58 -21.52
C PHE A 49 -0.24 -19.27 -22.85
N ASN A 50 -0.37 -18.54 -23.95
CA ASN A 50 -0.13 -19.08 -25.29
C ASN A 50 1.24 -18.65 -25.82
N LYS A 51 2.01 -19.62 -26.32
CA LYS A 51 3.32 -19.41 -26.95
C LYS A 51 3.50 -20.33 -28.16
N GLY A 52 3.54 -19.76 -29.35
CA GLY A 52 3.64 -20.48 -30.62
C GLY A 52 2.46 -21.43 -30.86
N GLY A 53 1.23 -20.99 -30.55
CA GLY A 53 0.03 -21.83 -30.69
C GLY A 53 -0.03 -23.01 -29.70
N LYS A 54 0.73 -22.93 -28.59
CA LYS A 54 0.77 -23.94 -27.53
C LYS A 54 0.35 -23.32 -26.21
N LEU A 55 -0.58 -23.96 -25.52
CA LEU A 55 -0.95 -23.55 -24.16
C LEU A 55 0.14 -24.01 -23.19
N MET A 56 0.83 -23.06 -22.59
CA MET A 56 1.80 -23.27 -21.51
C MET A 56 1.07 -23.23 -20.17
N VAL A 57 1.34 -24.23 -19.31
CA VAL A 57 0.66 -24.43 -18.01
C VAL A 57 1.67 -24.61 -16.87
N PRO A 58 1.35 -24.21 -15.62
CA PRO A 58 2.25 -24.35 -14.48
C PRO A 58 2.62 -25.82 -14.18
N HIS A 59 3.90 -26.09 -13.91
CA HIS A 59 4.40 -27.44 -13.64
C HIS A 59 5.69 -27.41 -12.80
N GLY A 60 5.97 -28.50 -12.08
CA GLY A 60 7.27 -28.70 -11.43
C GLY A 60 7.52 -27.89 -10.16
N TYR A 61 6.49 -27.26 -9.58
CA TYR A 61 6.63 -26.53 -8.32
C TYR A 61 5.37 -26.58 -7.46
N VAL A 62 5.52 -26.19 -6.19
CA VAL A 62 4.41 -25.86 -5.28
C VAL A 62 4.68 -24.50 -4.62
N ALA A 63 3.63 -23.76 -4.32
CA ALA A 63 3.70 -22.51 -3.54
C ALA A 63 3.18 -22.68 -2.11
N ALA A 64 2.44 -23.76 -1.85
CA ALA A 64 2.02 -24.19 -0.54
C ALA A 64 2.14 -25.71 -0.45
N LEU A 65 2.66 -26.20 0.67
CA LEU A 65 2.74 -27.62 0.99
C LEU A 65 2.60 -27.78 2.51
N GLN A 66 1.53 -28.43 2.96
CA GLN A 66 1.22 -28.55 4.39
C GLN A 66 0.62 -29.91 4.69
N ASN A 67 0.95 -30.44 5.86
CA ASN A 67 0.31 -31.62 6.42
C ASN A 67 -0.71 -31.18 7.48
N ASP A 68 -1.99 -31.43 7.21
CA ASP A 68 -3.10 -31.05 8.09
C ASP A 68 -4.08 -32.23 8.21
N PRO A 69 -4.92 -32.31 9.26
CA PRO A 69 -6.03 -33.26 9.30
C PRO A 69 -6.95 -33.09 8.08
N ILE A 70 -7.47 -34.20 7.54
CA ILE A 70 -8.38 -34.18 6.39
C ILE A 70 -9.66 -33.36 6.66
N GLU A 71 -10.07 -33.24 7.93
CA GLU A 71 -11.17 -32.40 8.40
C GLU A 71 -10.94 -30.90 8.16
N LYS A 72 -9.67 -30.46 8.06
CA LYS A 72 -9.35 -29.06 7.71
C LYS A 72 -9.63 -28.77 6.22
N LYS A 73 -9.83 -29.81 5.40
CA LYS A 73 -10.21 -29.73 3.98
C LYS A 73 -11.65 -30.20 3.80
N PRO A 74 -12.62 -29.54 4.46
CA PRO A 74 -13.67 -30.17 5.26
C PRO A 74 -14.27 -31.43 4.59
N PHE A 75 -13.56 -32.55 4.71
CA PHE A 75 -13.97 -33.85 4.22
C PHE A 75 -14.33 -34.66 5.46
N SER A 76 -15.62 -34.93 5.67
CA SER A 76 -16.09 -35.66 6.84
C SER A 76 -16.20 -37.17 6.56
N HIS A 77 -16.20 -37.58 5.30
CA HIS A 77 -16.41 -38.96 4.86
C HIS A 77 -15.24 -39.48 3.99
N VAL A 78 -14.05 -38.92 4.15
CA VAL A 78 -12.82 -39.38 3.51
C VAL A 78 -11.77 -39.62 4.58
N LEU A 79 -11.56 -40.88 4.97
CA LEU A 79 -10.64 -41.32 6.02
C LEU A 79 -10.60 -40.39 7.27
N PRO A 80 -11.70 -40.24 8.03
CA PRO A 80 -11.74 -39.32 9.17
C PRO A 80 -10.62 -39.58 10.17
N GLY A 81 -9.96 -38.51 10.61
CA GLY A 81 -8.83 -38.53 11.54
C GLY A 81 -7.48 -38.80 10.88
N SER A 82 -7.45 -39.00 9.56
CA SER A 82 -6.20 -39.14 8.81
C SER A 82 -5.53 -37.81 8.52
N ASN A 83 -4.22 -37.87 8.28
CA ASN A 83 -3.44 -36.75 7.80
C ASN A 83 -3.56 -36.62 6.28
N ALA A 84 -3.64 -35.39 5.79
CA ALA A 84 -3.67 -35.05 4.39
C ALA A 84 -2.52 -34.11 4.03
N LEU A 85 -1.66 -34.54 3.11
CA LEU A 85 -0.69 -33.63 2.52
C LEU A 85 -1.38 -32.80 1.44
N THR A 86 -1.55 -31.52 1.73
CA THR A 86 -2.15 -30.58 0.79
C THR A 86 -1.07 -29.78 0.08
N PHE A 87 -1.17 -29.64 -1.23
CA PHE A 87 -0.36 -28.74 -2.03
C PHE A 87 -1.21 -27.72 -2.78
N GLY A 88 -0.60 -26.58 -3.13
CA GLY A 88 -1.20 -25.52 -3.95
C GLY A 88 -0.16 -24.76 -4.73
N MET A 89 -0.57 -24.07 -5.79
CA MET A 89 0.31 -23.25 -6.64
C MET A 89 -0.12 -21.78 -6.58
N LEU A 90 0.33 -20.98 -7.55
CA LEU A 90 -0.04 -19.58 -7.68
C LEU A 90 -1.13 -19.41 -8.73
N GLY A 91 -1.89 -18.32 -8.65
CA GLY A 91 -3.00 -17.96 -9.54
C GLY A 91 -4.38 -18.34 -8.99
N CYS A 92 -5.44 -17.79 -9.60
CA CYS A 92 -6.85 -18.11 -9.33
C CYS A 92 -7.68 -17.74 -10.57
N ASP A 93 -8.93 -18.16 -10.71
CA ASP A 93 -9.81 -17.78 -11.81
C ASP A 93 -10.93 -16.77 -11.44
N TYR A 94 -10.88 -16.17 -10.23
CA TYR A 94 -11.80 -15.12 -9.70
C TYR A 94 -11.12 -13.74 -9.40
N HIS A 95 -11.88 -12.64 -9.21
CA HIS A 95 -11.43 -11.21 -9.17
C HIS A 95 -11.30 -10.53 -7.78
N CYS A 96 -10.75 -9.29 -7.74
CA CYS A 96 -10.54 -8.52 -6.50
C CYS A 96 -10.44 -6.96 -6.53
N SER A 97 -11.18 -6.22 -5.66
CA SER A 97 -11.42 -4.74 -5.59
C SER A 97 -10.96 -3.86 -4.34
N TYR A 98 -9.71 -3.37 -4.12
CA TYR A 98 -9.42 -2.46 -2.95
C TYR A 98 -8.43 -1.32 -3.22
N CYS A 99 -8.77 -0.04 -2.99
CA CYS A 99 -7.81 1.10 -3.02
C CYS A 99 -8.36 2.47 -2.49
N PHE A 100 -7.50 3.48 -2.39
CA PHE A 100 -7.76 4.92 -2.15
C PHE A 100 -7.62 5.78 -3.41
N THR A 101 -8.08 7.04 -3.40
CA THR A 101 -7.70 8.00 -4.45
C THR A 101 -6.26 8.52 -4.26
N GLY A 102 -5.60 8.91 -5.36
CA GLY A 102 -4.17 9.26 -5.34
C GLY A 102 -3.76 10.48 -4.51
N ASP A 103 -4.70 11.39 -4.25
CA ASP A 103 -4.53 12.59 -3.44
C ASP A 103 -4.54 12.33 -1.91
N THR A 104 -4.82 11.09 -1.50
CA THR A 104 -4.81 10.67 -0.09
C THR A 104 -3.39 10.78 0.47
N MET A 105 -3.23 11.48 1.59
CA MET A 105 -1.93 11.68 2.23
C MET A 105 -1.58 10.50 3.14
N VAL A 106 -0.43 9.88 2.96
CA VAL A 106 0.12 8.88 3.88
C VAL A 106 1.23 9.45 4.73
N VAL A 107 1.26 9.09 6.01
CA VAL A 107 2.28 9.57 6.95
C VAL A 107 3.51 8.67 6.90
N THR A 108 4.64 9.24 6.47
CA THR A 108 5.89 8.51 6.22
C THR A 108 7.07 9.07 7.02
N ASP A 109 8.22 8.40 6.95
CA ASP A 109 9.50 8.93 7.45
C ASP A 109 9.94 10.22 6.74
N ARG A 110 9.43 10.47 5.53
CA ARG A 110 9.59 11.75 4.81
C ARG A 110 8.47 12.77 5.07
N GLY A 111 7.61 12.48 6.04
CA GLY A 111 6.42 13.25 6.38
C GLY A 111 5.18 12.85 5.58
N PRO A 112 4.09 13.63 5.69
CA PRO A 112 2.89 13.40 4.91
C PRO A 112 3.15 13.60 3.41
N ILE A 113 2.88 12.57 2.61
CA ILE A 113 2.99 12.62 1.14
C ILE A 113 1.74 12.01 0.50
N GLU A 114 1.35 12.47 -0.69
CA GLU A 114 0.22 11.86 -1.43
C GLU A 114 0.58 10.44 -1.86
N LEU A 115 -0.37 9.50 -1.85
CA LEU A 115 -0.16 8.12 -2.30
C LEU A 115 0.37 8.06 -3.74
N GLN A 116 -0.13 8.94 -4.60
CA GLN A 116 0.40 9.08 -5.95
C GLN A 116 1.87 9.51 -5.94
N ALA A 117 2.26 10.47 -5.09
CA ALA A 117 3.65 10.89 -4.96
C ALA A 117 4.52 9.78 -4.37
N ALA A 118 4.02 9.01 -3.38
CA ALA A 118 4.69 7.84 -2.83
C ALA A 118 4.95 6.78 -3.91
N PHE A 119 3.96 6.55 -4.78
CA PHE A 119 4.12 5.71 -5.96
C PHE A 119 5.17 6.29 -6.93
N GLU A 120 5.20 7.61 -7.14
CA GLU A 120 6.16 8.22 -8.05
C GLU A 120 7.61 8.19 -7.54
N LEU A 121 7.83 8.08 -6.23
CA LEU A 121 9.17 8.02 -5.61
C LEU A 121 9.97 6.74 -5.91
N GLY A 122 9.32 5.63 -6.25
CA GLY A 122 10.05 4.39 -6.54
C GLY A 122 10.80 4.47 -7.87
N GLU A 123 12.11 4.26 -7.80
CA GLU A 123 13.02 4.17 -8.95
C GLU A 123 12.77 2.89 -9.76
N SER A 124 12.30 1.83 -9.10
CA SER A 124 11.90 0.56 -9.71
C SER A 124 10.37 0.47 -9.79
N ARG A 125 9.85 0.15 -10.99
CA ARG A 125 8.42 -0.01 -11.25
C ARG A 125 8.15 -1.27 -12.06
N ILE A 126 7.03 -1.92 -11.74
CA ILE A 126 6.50 -3.07 -12.49
C ILE A 126 5.15 -2.63 -13.06
N ALA A 127 5.03 -2.56 -14.38
CA ALA A 127 3.76 -2.29 -15.06
C ALA A 127 3.04 -3.61 -15.38
N GLN A 128 1.74 -3.68 -15.10
CA GLN A 128 0.87 -4.82 -15.39
C GLN A 128 -0.40 -4.38 -16.15
N ALA A 129 -1.20 -5.36 -16.59
CA ALA A 129 -2.38 -5.10 -17.40
C ALA A 129 -3.53 -4.42 -16.61
N ASP A 130 -3.54 -4.59 -15.29
CA ASP A 130 -4.56 -4.16 -14.32
C ASP A 130 -4.02 -3.20 -13.24
N GLY A 131 -2.75 -2.79 -13.34
CA GLY A 131 -2.15 -1.82 -12.46
C GLY A 131 -0.63 -1.76 -12.55
N ASP A 132 -0.02 -0.85 -11.80
CA ASP A 132 1.42 -0.77 -11.64
C ASP A 132 1.81 -0.90 -10.17
N ILE A 133 3.04 -1.32 -9.92
CA ILE A 133 3.70 -1.16 -8.62
C ILE A 133 4.93 -0.31 -8.70
N SER A 134 5.14 0.42 -7.61
CA SER A 134 6.35 1.13 -7.30
C SER A 134 6.94 0.66 -5.96
N PHE A 135 8.27 0.60 -5.88
CA PHE A 135 9.03 0.20 -4.69
C PHE A 135 9.83 1.38 -4.13
N PRO A 136 9.21 2.31 -3.39
CA PRO A 136 9.92 3.44 -2.82
C PRO A 136 10.75 3.04 -1.60
N GLN A 137 11.92 3.66 -1.43
CA GLN A 137 12.67 3.61 -0.17
C GLN A 137 12.01 4.55 0.85
N LEU A 138 10.98 4.03 1.49
CA LEU A 138 10.05 4.78 2.32
C LEU A 138 9.61 3.93 3.52
N LYS A 139 9.34 4.58 4.66
CA LYS A 139 8.73 3.93 5.81
C LYS A 139 7.41 4.62 6.15
N ALA A 140 6.42 3.87 6.58
CA ALA A 140 5.11 4.39 6.98
C ALA A 140 4.88 4.21 8.48
N VAL A 141 4.11 5.13 9.07
CA VAL A 141 3.67 5.03 10.46
C VAL A 141 2.52 4.02 10.56
N THR A 142 2.61 3.11 11.53
CA THR A 142 1.66 2.01 11.76
C THR A 142 0.90 2.16 13.09
N SER A 143 -0.01 1.24 13.38
CA SER A 143 -0.85 1.18 14.59
C SER A 143 -0.05 1.25 15.89
N SER A 144 1.13 0.64 15.93
CA SER A 144 2.00 0.67 17.10
C SER A 144 2.70 2.01 17.33
N GLY A 145 2.53 2.98 16.42
CA GLY A 145 3.21 4.26 16.46
C GLY A 145 4.68 4.19 16.02
N ASN A 146 5.07 3.15 15.29
CA ASN A 146 6.41 2.93 14.76
C ASN A 146 6.45 3.10 13.23
N LEU A 147 7.65 3.42 12.72
CA LEU A 147 7.96 3.40 11.30
C LEU A 147 8.28 1.97 10.84
N ARG A 148 7.61 1.51 9.78
CA ARG A 148 7.81 0.21 9.13
C ARG A 148 8.07 0.38 7.64
N ASP A 149 8.85 -0.50 7.04
CA ASP A 149 9.18 -0.40 5.62
C ASP A 149 7.93 -0.53 4.74
N VAL A 150 7.83 0.36 3.76
CA VAL A 150 6.86 0.23 2.67
C VAL A 150 7.41 -0.78 1.67
N LYS A 151 6.74 -1.94 1.54
CA LYS A 151 7.15 -3.00 0.63
C LYS A 151 6.67 -2.77 -0.80
N GLY A 152 5.66 -1.93 -1.00
CA GLY A 152 5.17 -1.55 -2.32
C GLY A 152 4.05 -0.52 -2.24
N VAL A 153 3.94 0.30 -3.28
CA VAL A 153 2.79 1.17 -3.51
C VAL A 153 2.15 0.75 -4.83
N PHE A 154 0.84 0.49 -4.78
CA PHE A 154 0.04 -0.04 -5.88
C PHE A 154 -0.71 1.09 -6.57
N ARG A 155 -0.93 0.95 -7.87
CA ARG A 155 -1.79 1.83 -8.67
C ARG A 155 -2.65 1.00 -9.60
N HIS A 156 -3.97 1.10 -9.50
CA HIS A 156 -4.92 0.40 -10.37
C HIS A 156 -5.81 1.39 -11.10
N SER A 157 -6.18 1.09 -12.35
CA SER A 157 -7.27 1.81 -13.01
C SER A 157 -8.59 1.30 -12.45
N TYR A 158 -9.43 2.21 -11.96
CA TYR A 158 -10.70 1.86 -11.32
C TYR A 158 -11.82 2.76 -11.82
N ARG A 159 -12.92 2.11 -12.18
CA ARG A 159 -14.17 2.76 -12.55
C ARG A 159 -15.30 2.15 -11.72
N GLY A 160 -15.86 2.92 -10.82
CA GLY A 160 -16.84 2.44 -9.86
C GLY A 160 -17.19 3.50 -8.83
N GLU A 161 -17.71 3.07 -7.69
CA GLU A 161 -18.05 3.97 -6.59
C GLU A 161 -16.85 4.16 -5.66
N VAL A 162 -16.74 5.36 -5.08
CA VAL A 162 -15.86 5.64 -3.94
C VAL A 162 -16.67 6.27 -2.83
N VAL A 163 -16.31 5.96 -1.59
CA VAL A 163 -16.86 6.55 -0.39
C VAL A 163 -16.02 7.75 0.00
N LYS A 164 -16.68 8.89 0.10
CA LYS A 164 -16.16 10.16 0.57
C LYS A 164 -16.58 10.37 2.02
N ILE A 165 -15.63 10.15 2.91
CA ILE A 165 -15.82 10.24 4.36
C ILE A 165 -15.45 11.65 4.80
N LYS A 166 -16.44 12.43 5.22
CA LYS A 166 -16.26 13.79 5.75
C LYS A 166 -16.06 13.69 7.26
N LEU A 167 -14.92 14.15 7.76
CA LEU A 167 -14.56 14.04 9.19
C LEU A 167 -14.57 15.39 9.87
N TYR A 168 -14.85 15.42 11.18
CA TYR A 168 -14.54 16.61 11.97
C TYR A 168 -13.02 16.77 12.10
N TYR A 169 -12.55 18.02 12.06
CA TYR A 169 -11.16 18.43 12.28
C TYR A 169 -10.15 18.02 11.20
N LEU A 170 -10.19 16.79 10.68
CA LEU A 170 -9.23 16.28 9.70
C LEU A 170 -9.79 16.25 8.27
N PRO A 171 -8.92 16.16 7.25
CA PRO A 171 -9.31 16.16 5.84
C PRO A 171 -10.24 15.00 5.47
N VAL A 172 -10.97 15.19 4.37
CA VAL A 172 -11.84 14.17 3.77
C VAL A 172 -11.00 12.99 3.30
N LEU A 173 -11.50 11.77 3.55
CA LEU A 173 -10.88 10.54 3.06
C LEU A 173 -11.75 9.96 1.92
N ARG A 174 -11.11 9.53 0.83
CA ARG A 174 -11.78 8.95 -0.35
C ARG A 174 -11.18 7.58 -0.65
N CYS A 175 -12.03 6.57 -0.67
CA CYS A 175 -11.58 5.19 -0.89
C CYS A 175 -12.70 4.36 -1.49
N THR A 176 -12.36 3.21 -2.07
CA THR A 176 -13.36 2.23 -2.50
C THR A 176 -14.24 1.82 -1.31
N PRO A 177 -15.54 1.53 -1.48
CA PRO A 177 -16.43 1.11 -0.38
C PRO A 177 -15.84 -0.01 0.47
N ASP A 178 -15.15 -0.94 -0.17
CA ASP A 178 -14.56 -2.10 0.49
C ASP A 178 -13.26 -1.77 1.28
N HIS A 179 -12.76 -0.54 1.25
CA HIS A 179 -11.54 -0.19 2.00
C HIS A 179 -11.81 -0.16 3.51
N ARG A 180 -10.92 -0.76 4.32
CA ARG A 180 -11.15 -0.90 5.77
C ARG A 180 -10.42 0.17 6.57
N LEU A 181 -11.17 0.84 7.44
CA LEU A 181 -10.68 1.87 8.35
C LEU A 181 -10.86 1.38 9.79
N TYR A 182 -9.92 1.69 10.67
CA TYR A 182 -10.11 1.43 12.10
C TYR A 182 -11.14 2.42 12.64
N ALA A 183 -12.29 1.90 13.04
CA ALA A 183 -13.43 2.69 13.44
C ALA A 183 -14.23 2.02 14.58
N THR A 184 -15.05 2.81 15.26
CA THR A 184 -16.02 2.32 16.26
C THR A 184 -17.26 3.21 16.28
N ASP A 185 -18.43 2.62 16.49
CA ASP A 185 -19.67 3.35 16.79
C ASP A 185 -19.90 3.50 18.31
N ASP A 186 -19.07 2.83 19.11
CA ASP A 186 -19.12 2.80 20.57
C ASP A 186 -17.75 3.20 21.12
N THR A 187 -17.66 4.44 21.61
CA THR A 187 -16.38 5.01 22.08
C THR A 187 -15.86 4.40 23.36
N SER A 188 -16.62 3.50 24.00
CA SER A 188 -16.14 2.66 25.10
C SER A 188 -15.38 1.41 24.63
N LYS A 189 -15.46 1.06 23.33
CA LYS A 189 -14.79 -0.09 22.72
C LYS A 189 -13.59 0.33 21.89
N GLN A 190 -12.64 -0.60 21.77
CA GLN A 190 -11.50 -0.43 20.89
C GLN A 190 -11.94 -0.39 19.41
N PRO A 191 -11.34 0.46 18.57
CA PRO A 191 -11.61 0.49 17.14
C PRO A 191 -11.32 -0.84 16.46
N VAL A 192 -12.22 -1.26 15.59
CA VAL A 192 -12.10 -2.45 14.76
C VAL A 192 -12.07 -2.04 13.29
N LEU A 193 -11.73 -2.96 12.39
CA LEU A 193 -11.79 -2.70 10.95
C LEU A 193 -13.25 -2.67 10.48
N ILE A 194 -13.68 -1.54 9.94
CA ILE A 194 -15.00 -1.30 9.34
C ILE A 194 -14.79 -0.88 7.88
N HIS A 195 -15.62 -1.37 6.95
CA HIS A 195 -15.55 -0.92 5.56
C HIS A 195 -15.96 0.54 5.47
N ALA A 196 -15.36 1.26 4.53
CA ALA A 196 -15.74 2.63 4.24
C ALA A 196 -17.23 2.73 3.89
N GLY A 197 -17.77 1.76 3.15
CA GLY A 197 -19.20 1.67 2.79
C GLY A 197 -20.14 1.51 3.97
N ASP A 198 -19.67 0.90 5.07
CA ASP A 198 -20.46 0.61 6.26
C ASP A 198 -20.44 1.75 7.29
N LEU A 199 -19.60 2.78 7.09
CA LEU A 199 -19.49 3.88 8.04
C LEU A 199 -20.79 4.69 8.09
N THR A 200 -21.21 5.02 9.30
CA THR A 200 -22.38 5.87 9.55
C THR A 200 -21.96 7.19 10.17
N HIS A 201 -22.92 8.12 10.32
CA HIS A 201 -22.68 9.36 11.05
C HIS A 201 -22.40 9.15 12.55
N ALA A 202 -22.70 7.95 13.09
CA ALA A 202 -22.39 7.57 14.46
C ALA A 202 -20.95 7.07 14.62
N SER A 203 -20.28 6.73 13.52
CA SER A 203 -18.93 6.18 13.54
C SER A 203 -17.89 7.22 13.96
N TYR A 204 -16.80 6.70 14.51
CA TYR A 204 -15.58 7.42 14.82
C TYR A 204 -14.39 6.71 14.18
N LEU A 205 -13.53 7.44 13.47
CA LEU A 205 -12.27 6.88 12.96
C LEU A 205 -11.13 7.05 13.97
N ALA A 206 -10.23 6.07 14.00
CA ALA A 206 -9.12 6.02 14.94
C ALA A 206 -7.87 6.73 14.39
N VAL A 207 -7.27 7.57 15.25
CA VAL A 207 -5.93 8.16 15.06
C VAL A 207 -5.07 7.77 16.26
N PRO A 208 -3.90 7.12 16.09
CA PRO A 208 -3.04 6.75 17.21
C PRO A 208 -2.56 7.97 18.04
N LYS A 209 -2.46 7.81 19.36
CA LYS A 209 -1.98 8.85 20.30
C LYS A 209 -0.47 8.86 20.49
N ALA A 210 0.18 7.69 20.37
CA ALA A 210 1.57 7.51 20.75
C ALA A 210 2.45 7.21 19.53
N PHE A 211 3.48 8.03 19.33
CA PHE A 211 4.53 7.83 18.33
C PHE A 211 5.87 7.71 19.05
N LYS A 212 6.55 6.57 18.89
CA LYS A 212 7.71 6.17 19.72
C LYS A 212 9.06 6.34 19.03
N PHE A 213 9.08 6.69 17.75
CA PHE A 213 10.30 6.90 16.99
C PHE A 213 10.87 8.31 17.17
N SER A 214 12.19 8.38 17.35
CA SER A 214 12.98 9.59 17.20
C SER A 214 14.43 9.19 17.00
N SER A 215 15.13 9.82 16.06
CA SER A 215 16.57 9.63 15.88
C SER A 215 17.29 10.97 15.68
N PRO A 216 18.58 11.09 16.07
CA PRO A 216 19.39 12.27 15.75
C PRO A 216 19.45 12.48 14.23
N GLN A 217 19.26 13.73 13.79
CA GLN A 217 19.18 14.08 12.38
C GLN A 217 20.39 14.89 11.95
N ILE A 218 21.05 14.46 10.89
CA ILE A 218 22.20 15.16 10.31
C ILE A 218 21.79 15.78 8.98
N ILE A 219 22.05 17.07 8.82
CA ILE A 219 21.89 17.77 7.55
C ILE A 219 23.25 17.79 6.85
N ASP A 220 23.31 17.21 5.66
CA ASP A 220 24.49 17.20 4.80
C ASP A 220 24.35 18.28 3.70
N ALA A 221 24.97 19.44 3.93
CA ALA A 221 24.93 20.55 3.00
C ALA A 221 25.66 20.24 1.69
N GLU A 222 26.66 19.36 1.70
CA GLU A 222 27.37 18.94 0.49
C GLU A 222 26.49 18.02 -0.35
N GLN A 223 25.77 17.08 0.26
CA GLN A 223 24.79 16.27 -0.45
C GLN A 223 23.68 17.13 -1.07
N ILE A 224 23.21 18.15 -0.35
CA ILE A 224 22.12 19.02 -0.82
C ILE A 224 22.57 19.99 -1.92
N LEU A 225 23.75 20.60 -1.77
CA LEU A 225 24.18 21.73 -2.61
C LEU A 225 25.37 21.44 -3.51
N GLY A 226 26.13 20.36 -3.32
CA GLY A 226 27.40 20.10 -3.99
C GLY A 226 27.31 20.08 -5.52
N ASN A 227 26.16 19.65 -6.06
CA ASN A 227 25.90 19.62 -7.51
C ASN A 227 25.25 20.92 -8.04
N TYR A 228 25.04 21.93 -7.21
CA TYR A 228 24.40 23.18 -7.60
C TYR A 228 25.35 24.02 -8.48
N GLN A 229 24.98 24.23 -9.73
CA GLN A 229 25.78 25.01 -10.67
C GLN A 229 25.64 26.52 -10.40
N VAL A 230 26.78 27.18 -10.24
CA VAL A 230 26.87 28.64 -10.08
C VAL A 230 27.62 29.25 -11.23
N THR A 231 26.97 30.17 -11.90
CA THR A 231 27.49 30.83 -13.10
C THR A 231 27.88 32.26 -12.77
N TYR A 232 29.18 32.53 -12.59
CA TYR A 232 29.66 33.85 -12.25
C TYR A 232 30.46 34.48 -13.39
N GLN A 233 30.33 35.80 -13.51
CA GLN A 233 31.17 36.58 -14.40
C GLN A 233 32.51 36.81 -13.72
N THR A 234 33.60 36.50 -14.41
CA THR A 234 34.93 36.87 -13.96
C THR A 234 35.27 38.22 -14.62
N PRO A 235 35.20 39.36 -13.89
CA PRO A 235 35.69 40.62 -14.44
C PRO A 235 37.22 40.53 -14.54
N TRP A 236 37.75 40.78 -15.73
CA TRP A 236 39.19 40.89 -15.92
C TRP A 236 39.67 42.18 -15.24
N LYS A 237 40.69 42.09 -14.39
CA LYS A 237 41.21 43.19 -13.55
C LYS A 237 41.98 44.28 -14.32
N LEU A 238 41.65 44.54 -15.59
CA LEU A 238 42.27 45.61 -16.40
C LEU A 238 41.23 46.72 -16.57
N SER A 239 41.65 47.97 -16.39
CA SER A 239 40.77 49.12 -16.66
C SER A 239 40.47 49.22 -18.15
N LYS A 240 39.43 49.98 -18.54
CA LYS A 240 39.15 50.26 -19.97
C LYS A 240 40.36 50.93 -20.64
N ASP A 241 41.07 51.78 -19.89
CA ASP A 241 42.27 52.47 -20.37
C ASP A 241 43.41 51.48 -20.60
N ASP A 242 43.63 50.54 -19.68
CA ASP A 242 44.63 49.49 -19.88
C ASP A 242 44.31 48.60 -21.07
N MET A 243 43.02 48.26 -21.27
CA MET A 243 42.57 47.50 -22.44
C MET A 243 42.81 48.28 -23.73
N GLN A 244 42.56 49.59 -23.75
CA GLN A 244 42.83 50.45 -24.89
C GLN A 244 44.33 50.55 -25.16
N ILE A 245 45.15 50.76 -24.13
CA ILE A 245 46.61 50.79 -24.24
C ILE A 245 47.14 49.47 -24.81
N ILE A 246 46.62 48.33 -24.34
CA ILE A 246 46.98 47.00 -24.86
C ILE A 246 46.62 46.88 -26.35
N MET A 247 45.45 47.38 -26.78
CA MET A 247 45.01 47.35 -28.18
C MET A 247 45.81 48.32 -29.06
N ASP A 248 46.17 49.51 -28.57
CA ASP A 248 46.98 50.49 -29.29
C ASP A 248 48.42 50.00 -29.47
N LEU A 249 49.04 49.46 -28.40
CA LEU A 249 50.37 48.85 -28.48
C LEU A 249 50.37 47.64 -29.43
N SER A 250 49.27 46.88 -29.44
CA SER A 250 49.05 45.77 -30.35
C SER A 250 48.94 46.22 -31.81
N ALA A 251 48.25 47.34 -32.08
CA ALA A 251 48.11 47.93 -33.41
C ALA A 251 49.43 48.51 -33.93
N ARG A 252 50.29 49.01 -33.03
CA ARG A 252 51.65 49.48 -33.32
C ARG A 252 52.68 48.34 -33.50
N GLY A 253 52.24 47.09 -33.53
CA GLY A 253 53.08 45.93 -33.85
C GLY A 253 53.81 45.27 -32.67
N LYS A 254 53.57 45.67 -31.42
CA LYS A 254 54.22 45.01 -30.27
C LYS A 254 53.73 43.58 -30.06
N SER A 255 54.66 42.69 -29.71
CA SER A 255 54.36 41.28 -29.42
C SER A 255 53.62 41.13 -28.08
N SER A 256 52.82 40.07 -27.94
CA SER A 256 52.10 39.80 -26.69
C SER A 256 53.05 39.61 -25.49
N ARG A 257 54.29 39.17 -25.70
CA ARG A 257 55.30 38.99 -24.64
C ARG A 257 55.79 40.34 -24.10
N GLU A 258 56.06 41.29 -24.99
CA GLU A 258 56.49 42.65 -24.61
C GLU A 258 55.38 43.40 -23.86
N ILE A 259 54.15 43.34 -24.37
CA ILE A 259 52.99 43.93 -23.70
C ILE A 259 52.77 43.25 -22.34
N GLY A 260 52.93 41.93 -22.26
CA GLY A 260 52.79 41.19 -21.00
C GLY A 260 53.75 41.69 -19.92
N ALA A 261 55.02 41.89 -20.27
CA ALA A 261 56.02 42.42 -19.35
C ALA A 261 55.64 43.82 -18.79
N MET A 262 55.07 44.70 -19.63
CA MET A 262 54.67 46.06 -19.22
C MET A 262 53.53 46.07 -18.19
N PHE A 263 52.66 45.06 -18.21
CA PHE A 263 51.50 44.96 -17.30
C PHE A 263 51.68 43.91 -16.18
N GLY A 264 52.89 43.34 -16.05
CA GLY A 264 53.16 42.25 -15.10
C GLY A 264 52.34 40.98 -15.37
N LYS A 265 52.10 40.64 -16.64
CA LYS A 265 51.32 39.47 -17.10
C LYS A 265 52.11 38.61 -18.09
N SER A 266 51.67 37.37 -18.28
CA SER A 266 52.30 36.48 -19.27
C SER A 266 51.93 36.87 -20.71
N GLY A 267 52.81 36.58 -21.67
CA GLY A 267 52.50 36.82 -23.08
C GLY A 267 51.32 35.99 -23.60
N SER A 268 51.06 34.83 -23.01
CA SER A 268 49.88 34.00 -23.30
C SER A 268 48.59 34.69 -22.84
N TYR A 269 48.60 35.27 -21.63
CA TYR A 269 47.47 36.04 -21.09
C TYR A 269 47.09 37.22 -22.01
N ILE A 270 48.08 37.99 -22.49
CA ILE A 270 47.83 39.10 -23.43
C ILE A 270 47.31 38.63 -24.79
N ARG A 271 47.81 37.49 -25.30
CA ARG A 271 47.34 36.91 -26.56
C ARG A 271 45.87 36.50 -26.48
N HIS A 272 45.48 35.84 -25.38
CA HIS A 272 44.10 35.44 -25.12
C HIS A 272 43.17 36.66 -24.97
N LEU A 273 43.65 37.70 -24.26
CA LEU A 273 42.94 38.96 -24.09
C LEU A 273 42.68 39.67 -25.43
N ARG A 274 43.70 39.78 -26.31
CA ARG A 274 43.55 40.37 -27.66
C ARG A 274 42.47 39.65 -28.48
N ALA A 275 42.49 38.32 -28.46
CA ALA A 275 41.51 37.51 -29.18
C ALA A 275 40.08 37.75 -28.66
N LYS A 276 39.91 37.85 -27.34
CA LYS A 276 38.59 38.08 -26.72
C LYS A 276 38.08 39.51 -26.88
N ILE A 277 38.94 40.54 -26.79
CA ILE A 277 38.57 41.94 -27.05
C ILE A 277 38.08 42.09 -28.50
N ARG A 278 38.83 41.54 -29.46
CA ARG A 278 38.45 41.56 -30.89
C ARG A 278 37.09 40.88 -31.16
N ASN A 279 36.75 39.88 -30.36
CA ASN A 279 35.49 39.15 -30.47
C ASN A 279 34.37 39.72 -29.58
N GLY A 280 34.58 40.87 -28.92
CA GLY A 280 33.58 41.52 -28.05
C GLY A 280 33.28 40.79 -26.74
N ARG A 281 34.10 39.81 -26.33
CA ARG A 281 33.86 38.93 -25.16
C ARG A 281 34.73 39.30 -23.97
N VAL A 282 34.58 40.54 -23.48
CA VAL A 282 35.41 41.13 -22.40
C VAL A 282 34.98 40.64 -21.00
N THR A 283 33.89 39.89 -20.90
CA THR A 283 33.49 39.14 -19.69
C THR A 283 33.56 37.64 -19.99
N ASP A 284 34.19 36.87 -19.11
CA ASP A 284 34.13 35.41 -19.18
C ASP A 284 33.08 34.92 -18.18
N THR A 285 32.15 34.12 -18.67
CA THR A 285 31.14 33.47 -17.84
C THR A 285 31.67 32.09 -17.50
N LYS A 286 31.94 31.83 -16.21
CA LYS A 286 32.40 30.52 -15.74
C LYS A 286 31.31 29.89 -14.89
N THR A 287 30.92 28.68 -15.27
CA THR A 287 30.11 27.81 -14.42
C THR A 287 31.05 26.99 -13.55
N SER A 288 30.75 26.94 -12.26
CA SER A 288 31.50 26.20 -11.25
C SER A 288 30.53 25.60 -10.23
N TYR A 289 31.06 24.75 -9.37
CA TYR A 289 30.35 24.10 -8.28
C TYR A 289 30.82 24.69 -6.93
N PRO A 290 30.06 24.51 -5.84
CA PRO A 290 30.58 24.68 -4.50
C PRO A 290 31.85 23.86 -4.30
N TYR A 291 32.69 24.31 -3.39
CA TYR A 291 33.85 23.57 -2.94
C TYR A 291 33.84 23.49 -1.41
N VAL A 292 34.45 22.44 -0.88
CA VAL A 292 34.66 22.25 0.55
C VAL A 292 36.06 22.72 0.91
N GLU A 293 36.14 23.58 1.92
CA GLU A 293 37.39 24.09 2.46
C GLU A 293 37.30 24.08 3.98
N ASN A 294 38.21 23.36 4.65
CA ASN A 294 38.29 23.26 6.12
C ASN A 294 36.96 22.83 6.78
N GLY A 295 36.19 21.93 6.16
CA GLY A 295 34.90 21.45 6.67
C GLY A 295 33.71 22.37 6.40
N PHE A 296 33.90 23.43 5.60
CA PHE A 296 32.83 24.34 5.19
C PHE A 296 32.61 24.31 3.68
N LEU A 297 31.35 24.19 3.25
CA LEU A 297 30.91 24.35 1.87
C LEU A 297 30.76 25.82 1.52
N ARG A 298 31.35 26.24 0.39
CA ARG A 298 31.29 27.62 -0.11
C ARG A 298 31.10 27.66 -1.61
N PHE A 299 30.36 28.66 -2.08
CA PHE A 299 30.34 28.98 -3.50
C PHE A 299 31.56 29.84 -3.89
N PRO A 300 32.05 29.73 -5.15
CA PRO A 300 33.09 30.61 -5.65
C PRO A 300 32.72 32.09 -5.50
N ASN A 301 33.67 32.89 -4.99
CA ASN A 301 33.51 34.31 -4.66
C ASN A 301 32.52 34.64 -3.51
N GLU A 302 31.99 33.63 -2.81
CA GLU A 302 31.22 33.86 -1.59
C GLU A 302 32.16 34.22 -0.43
N ARG A 303 31.83 35.27 0.35
CA ARG A 303 32.63 35.68 1.52
C ARG A 303 32.58 34.60 2.61
N GLN A 304 33.55 34.55 3.52
CA GLN A 304 33.47 33.71 4.72
C GLN A 304 32.43 34.26 5.73
N PRO A 305 31.90 33.43 6.66
CA PRO A 305 32.12 31.98 6.79
C PRO A 305 31.34 31.15 5.75
N GLY A 306 31.73 29.91 5.47
CA GLY A 306 30.91 28.99 4.66
C GLY A 306 29.81 28.31 5.46
N LEU A 307 29.06 27.39 4.85
CA LEU A 307 28.16 26.49 5.58
C LEU A 307 28.95 25.30 6.12
N PRO A 308 28.75 24.84 7.36
CA PRO A 308 29.30 23.56 7.80
C PRO A 308 28.81 22.44 6.86
N VAL A 309 29.70 21.51 6.48
CA VAL A 309 29.34 20.42 5.54
C VAL A 309 28.29 19.48 6.13
N LYS A 310 28.48 19.08 7.39
CA LYS A 310 27.53 18.26 8.16
C LYS A 310 27.29 18.90 9.51
N PHE A 311 26.03 19.00 9.91
CA PHE A 311 25.64 19.52 11.21
C PHE A 311 24.34 18.87 11.67
N GLU A 312 24.19 18.75 12.98
CA GLU A 312 22.99 18.18 13.60
C GLU A 312 21.82 19.17 13.56
N LEU A 313 20.61 18.67 13.38
CA LEU A 313 19.39 19.45 13.57
C LEU A 313 19.19 19.72 15.06
N SER A 314 19.77 20.81 15.55
CA SER A 314 19.59 21.27 16.93
C SER A 314 18.23 21.95 17.13
N ALA A 315 17.84 22.16 18.39
CA ALA A 315 16.65 22.93 18.73
C ALA A 315 16.73 24.39 18.20
N GLU A 316 17.91 25.02 18.27
CA GLU A 316 18.12 26.37 17.74
C GLU A 316 17.98 26.42 16.21
N LEU A 317 18.48 25.41 15.50
CA LEU A 317 18.31 25.34 14.06
C LEU A 317 16.84 25.09 13.68
N ALA A 318 16.15 24.22 14.41
CA ALA A 318 14.73 23.99 14.24
C ALA A 318 13.90 25.27 14.48
N GLU A 319 14.25 26.05 15.50
CA GLU A 319 13.65 27.37 15.78
C GLU A 319 13.86 28.33 14.60
N LEU A 320 15.08 28.44 14.07
CA LEU A 320 15.38 29.27 12.90
C LEU A 320 14.59 28.84 11.66
N LEU A 321 14.43 27.53 11.46
CA LEU A 321 13.60 26.97 10.38
C LEU A 321 12.12 27.28 10.58
N GLY A 322 11.62 27.32 11.82
CA GLY A 322 10.27 27.75 12.18
C GLY A 322 10.01 29.19 11.75
N TYR A 323 10.87 30.12 12.17
CA TYR A 323 10.80 31.51 11.72
C TYR A 323 10.95 31.66 10.21
N TYR A 324 11.76 30.82 9.56
CA TYR A 324 11.89 30.84 8.10
C TYR A 324 10.60 30.38 7.41
N CYS A 325 9.92 29.37 7.94
CA CYS A 325 8.64 28.91 7.40
C CYS A 325 7.52 29.95 7.59
N ALA A 326 7.53 30.66 8.72
CA ALA A 326 6.59 31.73 9.03
C ALA A 326 6.84 33.00 8.20
N GLU A 327 8.03 33.59 8.35
CA GLU A 327 8.31 34.96 7.91
C GLU A 327 9.47 35.07 6.90
N GLY A 328 10.10 33.94 6.59
CA GLY A 328 11.27 33.89 5.72
C GLY A 328 10.91 33.88 4.23
N SER A 329 11.57 34.75 3.46
CA SER A 329 11.50 34.79 2.01
C SER A 329 12.90 34.82 1.40
N ILE A 330 13.05 34.28 0.20
CA ILE A 330 14.30 34.39 -0.57
C ILE A 330 14.05 35.26 -1.79
N VAL A 331 14.96 36.20 -2.02
CA VAL A 331 14.93 37.10 -3.16
C VAL A 331 16.22 36.91 -3.96
N GLY A 332 16.08 36.45 -5.21
CA GLY A 332 17.17 36.40 -6.19
C GLY A 332 17.34 37.74 -6.92
N SER A 333 18.54 37.98 -7.46
CA SER A 333 18.80 39.13 -8.32
C SER A 333 18.75 38.75 -9.80
N ASP A 334 17.89 39.42 -10.58
CA ASP A 334 17.79 39.21 -12.03
C ASP A 334 19.11 39.53 -12.78
N ARG A 335 19.93 40.42 -12.20
CA ARG A 335 21.21 40.84 -12.78
C ARG A 335 22.40 40.01 -12.28
N ARG A 336 22.22 39.20 -11.23
CA ARG A 336 23.28 38.42 -10.58
C ARG A 336 22.72 37.04 -10.21
N PRO A 337 22.80 36.05 -11.12
CA PRO A 337 22.08 34.77 -10.99
C PRO A 337 22.44 33.93 -9.75
N ASN A 338 23.55 34.22 -9.08
CA ASN A 338 23.95 33.53 -7.83
C ASN A 338 23.92 34.45 -6.60
N SER A 339 23.20 35.57 -6.67
CA SER A 339 23.03 36.50 -5.56
C SER A 339 21.63 36.34 -4.99
N PHE A 340 21.56 35.74 -3.80
CA PHE A 340 20.32 35.56 -3.05
C PHE A 340 20.40 36.32 -1.73
N SER A 341 19.28 36.94 -1.34
CA SER A 341 19.07 37.44 0.01
C SER A 341 17.93 36.69 0.68
N ILE A 342 18.11 36.38 1.95
CA ILE A 342 17.08 35.84 2.83
C ILE A 342 16.55 37.02 3.62
N ASN A 343 15.23 37.20 3.64
CA ASN A 343 14.58 38.25 4.39
C ASN A 343 13.52 37.63 5.29
N PHE A 344 13.68 37.81 6.60
CA PHE A 344 12.65 37.52 7.60
C PHE A 344 11.91 38.82 7.87
N SER A 345 10.60 38.86 7.67
CA SER A 345 9.82 40.09 7.79
C SER A 345 8.94 40.05 9.05
N PHE A 346 8.98 41.10 9.84
CA PHE A 346 8.21 41.21 11.07
C PHE A 346 7.50 42.56 11.12
N SER A 347 6.49 42.70 11.98
CA SER A 347 5.98 44.01 12.35
C SER A 347 7.01 44.78 13.19
N LYS A 348 6.90 46.11 13.22
CA LYS A 348 7.79 46.94 14.05
C LYS A 348 7.70 46.65 15.56
N LYS A 349 6.61 46.01 16.02
CA LYS A 349 6.39 45.65 17.42
C LYS A 349 7.08 44.33 17.79
N GLU A 350 7.42 43.51 16.79
CA GLU A 350 8.05 42.19 16.95
C GLU A 350 9.58 42.25 16.85
N LYS A 351 10.18 43.37 17.25
CA LYS A 351 11.65 43.53 17.20
C LYS A 351 12.39 42.40 17.93
N HIS A 352 11.82 41.87 19.02
CA HIS A 352 12.39 40.76 19.77
C HIS A 352 12.56 39.48 18.92
N LEU A 353 11.63 39.18 18.00
CA LEU A 353 11.76 38.07 17.05
C LEU A 353 12.89 38.33 16.05
N ALA A 354 13.02 39.57 15.59
CA ALA A 354 14.11 39.98 14.72
C ALA A 354 15.49 39.88 15.42
N ASP A 355 15.59 40.28 16.70
CA ASP A 355 16.79 40.08 17.53
C ASP A 355 17.09 38.58 17.68
N ARG A 356 16.06 37.75 17.90
CA ARG A 356 16.20 36.30 18.04
C ARG A 356 16.72 35.65 16.75
N VAL A 357 16.18 36.01 15.59
CA VAL A 357 16.66 35.52 14.29
C VAL A 357 18.13 35.88 14.06
N ILE A 358 18.57 37.09 14.39
CA ILE A 358 19.99 37.48 14.29
C ILE A 358 20.86 36.60 15.19
N HIS A 359 20.42 36.35 16.43
CA HIS A 359 21.13 35.48 17.35
C HIS A 359 21.23 34.05 16.81
N LEU A 360 20.13 33.48 16.32
CA LEU A 360 20.09 32.14 15.75
C LEU A 360 20.96 31.99 14.49
N LEU A 361 20.96 32.98 13.59
CA LEU A 361 21.84 33.00 12.42
C LEU A 361 23.32 32.99 12.80
N LYS A 362 23.68 33.71 13.87
CA LYS A 362 25.05 33.74 14.40
C LYS A 362 25.40 32.43 15.09
N GLY A 363 24.50 31.87 15.90
CA GLY A 363 24.72 30.61 16.61
C GLY A 363 24.81 29.40 15.68
N CYS A 364 23.86 29.25 14.76
CA CYS A 364 23.78 28.11 13.85
C CYS A 364 24.84 28.14 12.75
N PHE A 365 25.16 29.33 12.21
CA PHE A 365 25.94 29.45 10.98
C PHE A 365 27.07 30.50 11.03
N GLY A 366 27.24 31.20 12.15
CA GLY A 366 28.22 32.30 12.25
C GLY A 366 27.90 33.49 11.34
N MET A 367 26.63 33.64 10.91
CA MET A 367 26.23 34.65 9.93
C MET A 367 25.54 35.83 10.61
N GLU A 368 25.91 37.05 10.22
CA GLU A 368 25.30 38.28 10.75
C GLU A 368 24.14 38.74 9.87
N GLY A 369 22.94 38.80 10.46
CA GLY A 369 21.78 39.45 9.88
C GLY A 369 21.81 40.97 10.08
N ARG A 370 21.20 41.71 9.14
CA ARG A 370 21.09 43.17 9.21
C ARG A 370 19.65 43.60 9.29
N TYR A 371 19.37 44.61 10.13
CA TYR A 371 18.09 45.27 10.14
C TYR A 371 17.85 46.05 8.85
N VAL A 372 16.66 45.88 8.28
CA VAL A 372 16.14 46.66 7.17
C VAL A 372 14.80 47.23 7.60
N TRP A 373 14.77 48.54 7.84
CA TRP A 373 13.57 49.25 8.26
C TRP A 373 12.82 49.76 7.03
N ARG A 374 11.50 49.51 6.99
CA ARG A 374 10.57 50.06 5.99
C ARG A 374 9.41 50.77 6.71
N ASP A 375 8.52 51.38 5.95
CA ASP A 375 7.40 52.16 6.52
C ASP A 375 6.48 51.31 7.40
N THR A 376 6.23 50.06 7.01
CA THR A 376 5.30 49.15 7.71
C THR A 376 5.96 47.92 8.33
N THR A 377 7.20 47.60 7.93
CA THR A 377 7.86 46.33 8.28
C THR A 377 9.28 46.54 8.82
N LEU A 378 9.69 45.63 9.70
CA LEU A 378 11.07 45.44 10.16
C LEU A 378 11.54 44.10 9.61
N SER A 379 12.60 44.08 8.80
CA SER A 379 13.14 42.82 8.29
C SER A 379 14.56 42.55 8.77
N VAL A 380 14.90 41.28 8.96
CA VAL A 380 16.28 40.80 9.08
C VAL A 380 16.72 40.29 7.72
N SER A 381 17.75 40.89 7.13
CA SER A 381 18.28 40.50 5.83
C SER A 381 19.67 39.88 5.94
N VAL A 382 19.85 38.73 5.29
CA VAL A 382 21.13 38.03 5.16
C VAL A 382 21.41 37.81 3.67
N SER A 383 22.55 38.27 3.18
CA SER A 383 22.96 38.07 1.78
C SER A 383 23.98 36.95 1.68
N LYS A 384 23.49 35.71 1.62
CA LYS A 384 24.31 34.51 1.54
C LYS A 384 23.67 33.48 0.60
N ALA A 385 24.36 33.16 -0.49
CA ALA A 385 23.82 32.28 -1.52
C ALA A 385 23.71 30.85 -1.02
N SER A 386 24.75 30.35 -0.34
CA SER A 386 24.75 29.01 0.24
C SER A 386 23.63 28.80 1.24
N LEU A 387 23.48 29.68 2.22
CA LEU A 387 22.40 29.58 3.20
C LEU A 387 21.02 29.71 2.55
N ALA A 388 20.83 30.62 1.58
CA ALA A 388 19.56 30.78 0.90
C ALA A 388 19.15 29.51 0.17
N LEU A 389 20.08 28.91 -0.59
CA LEU A 389 19.83 27.67 -1.33
C LEU A 389 19.59 26.48 -0.39
N LEU A 390 20.30 26.42 0.75
CA LEU A 390 20.05 25.41 1.78
C LEU A 390 18.63 25.54 2.34
N LEU A 391 18.23 26.73 2.80
CA LEU A 391 16.88 26.95 3.35
C LEU A 391 15.79 26.70 2.30
N LYS A 392 16.05 27.06 1.04
CA LYS A 392 15.16 26.74 -0.10
C LYS A 392 14.99 25.23 -0.29
N ALA A 393 16.07 24.46 -0.17
CA ALA A 393 16.03 23.00 -0.32
C ALA A 393 15.30 22.34 0.87
N LEU A 394 15.54 22.81 2.08
CA LEU A 394 14.95 22.23 3.29
C LEU A 394 13.46 22.60 3.44
N ALA A 395 13.13 23.88 3.29
CA ALA A 395 11.84 24.44 3.70
C ALA A 395 11.08 25.19 2.60
N GLY A 396 11.62 25.28 1.38
CA GLY A 396 10.97 25.93 0.23
C GLY A 396 11.06 27.47 0.20
N GLU A 397 10.89 28.04 -1.00
CA GLU A 397 11.24 29.46 -1.27
C GLU A 397 10.08 30.47 -1.10
N ARG A 398 8.90 30.13 -1.63
CA ARG A 398 7.71 30.99 -1.66
C ARG A 398 6.63 30.38 -0.78
N SER A 399 5.66 31.18 -0.33
CA SER A 399 4.56 30.73 0.54
C SER A 399 3.85 29.47 0.02
N THR A 400 3.62 29.35 -1.29
CA THR A 400 2.99 28.17 -1.92
C THR A 400 3.88 26.92 -1.97
N LYS A 401 5.19 27.07 -1.80
CA LYS A 401 6.18 25.98 -1.83
C LYS A 401 6.80 25.70 -0.47
N LYS A 402 6.39 26.42 0.59
CA LYS A 402 6.90 26.18 1.94
C LYS A 402 6.58 24.76 2.39
N GLN A 403 7.43 24.15 3.17
CA GLN A 403 7.20 22.83 3.75
C GLN A 403 7.95 22.69 5.06
N VAL A 404 7.51 21.77 5.90
CA VAL A 404 8.30 21.33 7.05
C VAL A 404 9.53 20.56 6.53
N PRO A 405 10.76 20.91 6.97
CA PRO A 405 11.96 20.13 6.67
C PRO A 405 11.82 18.65 7.04
N GLU A 406 12.20 17.77 6.12
CA GLU A 406 12.05 16.31 6.25
C GLU A 406 12.65 15.76 7.56
N ALA A 407 13.83 16.26 7.94
CA ALA A 407 14.51 15.88 9.17
C ALA A 407 13.66 16.06 10.44
N LEU A 408 12.70 17.00 10.48
CA LEU A 408 11.86 17.18 11.67
C LEU A 408 10.91 16.01 11.92
N PHE A 409 10.57 15.22 10.89
CA PHE A 409 9.59 14.15 11.03
C PHE A 409 10.08 12.98 11.88
N ASP A 410 11.39 12.72 11.92
CA ASP A 410 12.03 11.74 12.81
C ASP A 410 12.85 12.40 13.95
N ALA A 411 12.91 13.74 14.03
CA ALA A 411 13.57 14.43 15.13
C ALA A 411 12.87 14.24 16.49
N SER A 412 13.61 14.45 17.59
CA SER A 412 13.06 14.39 18.95
C SER A 412 11.95 15.43 19.16
N ARG A 413 11.01 15.13 20.07
CA ARG A 413 9.89 16.05 20.37
C ARG A 413 10.36 17.43 20.83
N GLY A 414 11.50 17.55 21.51
CA GLY A 414 12.05 18.84 21.92
C GLY A 414 12.46 19.71 20.72
N ILE A 415 13.12 19.12 19.73
CA ILE A 415 13.50 19.79 18.48
C ILE A 415 12.26 20.17 17.68
N VAL A 416 11.28 19.26 17.58
CA VAL A 416 10.01 19.52 16.89
C VAL A 416 9.24 20.66 17.54
N ARG A 417 9.20 20.74 18.88
CA ARG A 417 8.57 21.84 19.62
C ARG A 417 9.24 23.18 19.32
N ALA A 418 10.58 23.23 19.32
CA ALA A 418 11.32 24.46 18.99
C ALA A 418 10.94 25.01 17.59
N PHE A 419 10.75 24.13 16.60
CA PHE A 419 10.22 24.52 15.28
C PHE A 419 8.78 25.04 15.35
N LEU A 420 7.88 24.29 16.01
CA LEU A 420 6.47 24.65 16.09
C LEU A 420 6.25 25.99 16.82
N ASP A 421 6.94 26.20 17.94
CA ASP A 421 6.82 27.43 18.73
C ASP A 421 7.26 28.65 17.91
N ALA A 422 8.41 28.58 17.25
CA ALA A 422 8.88 29.66 16.38
C ALA A 422 7.99 29.89 15.15
N TYR A 423 7.46 28.82 14.55
CA TYR A 423 6.51 28.95 13.44
C TYR A 423 5.22 29.68 13.89
N ILE A 424 4.72 29.37 15.08
CA ILE A 424 3.52 29.99 15.65
C ILE A 424 3.77 31.41 16.15
N GLU A 425 4.94 31.71 16.72
CA GLU A 425 5.31 33.08 17.11
C GLU A 425 5.42 34.02 15.90
N GLY A 426 5.82 33.49 14.73
CA GLY A 426 5.87 34.27 13.50
C GLY A 426 4.51 34.44 12.82
N ASP A 427 3.86 33.33 12.44
CA ASP A 427 2.70 33.32 11.52
C ASP A 427 1.41 32.77 12.18
N GLY A 428 1.46 32.49 13.47
CA GLY A 428 0.36 31.90 14.24
C GLY A 428 -0.31 32.87 15.21
N HIS A 429 -1.44 32.43 15.74
CA HIS A 429 -2.18 33.11 16.80
C HIS A 429 -2.47 32.13 17.93
N LYS A 430 -2.00 32.47 19.13
CA LYS A 430 -2.38 31.79 20.39
C LYS A 430 -3.49 32.60 21.06
N LEU A 431 -4.64 31.96 21.29
CA LEU A 431 -5.80 32.56 21.93
C LEU A 431 -5.82 32.23 23.43
N ALA A 432 -6.52 33.05 24.22
CA ALA A 432 -6.59 32.90 25.68
C ALA A 432 -7.17 31.54 26.13
N ASN A 433 -7.96 30.88 25.28
CA ASN A 433 -8.52 29.54 25.54
C ASN A 433 -7.58 28.38 25.15
N GLY A 434 -6.28 28.66 24.98
CA GLY A 434 -5.28 27.67 24.60
C GLY A 434 -5.33 27.22 23.14
N LYS A 435 -6.21 27.81 22.29
CA LYS A 435 -6.26 27.50 20.86
C LYS A 435 -5.05 28.12 20.17
N VAL A 436 -4.32 27.29 19.44
CA VAL A 436 -3.26 27.70 18.52
C VAL A 436 -3.79 27.54 17.10
N THR A 437 -3.56 28.54 16.26
CA THR A 437 -3.95 28.49 14.84
C THR A 437 -2.90 29.16 13.97
N SER A 438 -2.65 28.60 12.79
CA SER A 438 -1.82 29.22 11.75
C SER A 438 -2.44 28.97 10.39
N THR A 439 -2.15 29.81 9.41
CA THR A 439 -2.76 29.69 8.08
C THR A 439 -1.74 29.84 6.97
N THR A 440 -1.71 28.88 6.05
CA THR A 440 -0.76 28.85 4.95
C THR A 440 -1.45 28.53 3.63
N VAL A 441 -0.83 28.90 2.52
CA VAL A 441 -1.26 28.51 1.17
C VAL A 441 -0.53 27.26 0.66
N SER A 442 0.38 26.69 1.46
CA SER A 442 1.06 25.44 1.14
C SER A 442 0.41 24.25 1.85
N LYS A 443 -0.18 23.35 1.06
CA LYS A 443 -0.70 22.06 1.54
C LYS A 443 0.39 21.26 2.28
N LYS A 444 1.61 21.21 1.74
CA LYS A 444 2.75 20.48 2.35
C LYS A 444 3.12 21.05 3.72
N LEU A 445 3.16 22.37 3.87
CA LEU A 445 3.43 22.99 5.17
C LEU A 445 2.29 22.69 6.15
N ALA A 446 1.02 22.85 5.73
CA ALA A 446 -0.13 22.60 6.59
C ALA A 446 -0.17 21.16 7.14
N TYR A 447 -0.05 20.16 6.25
CA TYR A 447 -0.04 18.76 6.67
C TYR A 447 1.21 18.41 7.48
N GLY A 448 2.37 18.97 7.13
CA GLY A 448 3.59 18.79 7.91
C GLY A 448 3.47 19.35 9.33
N VAL A 449 2.94 20.56 9.50
CA VAL A 449 2.71 21.18 10.82
C VAL A 449 1.67 20.39 11.62
N ALA A 450 0.59 19.96 10.98
CA ALA A 450 -0.41 19.09 11.62
C ALA A 450 0.20 17.78 12.11
N TRP A 451 1.04 17.13 11.29
CA TRP A 451 1.77 15.93 11.67
C TRP A 451 2.71 16.17 12.85
N LEU A 452 3.49 17.25 12.83
CA LEU A 452 4.39 17.59 13.95
C LEU A 452 3.62 17.89 15.24
N ALA A 453 2.48 18.57 15.15
CA ALA A 453 1.58 18.80 16.29
C ALA A 453 1.09 17.47 16.86
N LEU A 454 0.61 16.56 16.01
CA LEU A 454 0.16 15.22 16.41
C LEU A 454 1.28 14.41 17.06
N LYS A 455 2.49 14.41 16.49
CA LYS A 455 3.69 13.78 17.06
C LYS A 455 4.03 14.32 18.46
N CYS A 456 3.79 15.61 18.69
CA CYS A 456 3.99 16.27 19.98
C CYS A 456 2.86 16.04 21.00
N GLY A 457 1.81 15.31 20.63
CA GLY A 457 0.65 15.01 21.47
C GLY A 457 -0.49 16.01 21.35
N TYR A 458 -0.43 16.94 20.39
CA TYR A 458 -1.51 17.89 20.13
C TYR A 458 -2.36 17.42 18.96
N PHE A 459 -3.64 17.10 19.18
CA PHE A 459 -4.51 16.68 18.09
C PHE A 459 -4.81 17.85 17.14
N PRO A 460 -4.38 17.81 15.86
CA PRO A 460 -4.54 18.91 14.93
C PRO A 460 -5.92 18.95 14.29
N SER A 461 -6.28 20.11 13.76
CA SER A 461 -7.37 20.30 12.81
C SER A 461 -6.77 20.93 11.55
N ILE A 462 -7.20 20.50 10.38
CA ILE A 462 -6.84 21.07 9.09
C ILE A 462 -8.13 21.50 8.39
N TYR A 463 -8.23 22.78 8.08
CA TYR A 463 -9.34 23.35 7.31
C TYR A 463 -8.79 23.81 5.96
N ASP A 464 -9.42 23.35 4.88
CA ASP A 464 -9.13 23.78 3.50
C ASP A 464 -10.28 24.68 3.02
N ALA A 465 -9.94 25.86 2.52
CA ALA A 465 -10.88 26.83 1.99
C ALA A 465 -10.45 27.31 0.60
N GLU A 466 -11.36 27.21 -0.35
CA GLU A 466 -11.23 27.89 -1.65
C GLU A 466 -11.36 29.40 -1.47
N MET A 467 -10.48 30.14 -2.13
CA MET A 467 -10.41 31.60 -2.02
C MET A 467 -10.67 32.28 -3.36
N PRO A 468 -11.35 33.44 -3.37
CA PRO A 468 -11.48 34.26 -4.57
C PRO A 468 -10.11 34.59 -5.15
N GLU A 469 -10.00 34.56 -6.49
CA GLU A 469 -8.73 34.82 -7.21
C GLU A 469 -8.13 36.19 -6.87
N THR A 470 -8.97 37.15 -6.50
CA THR A 470 -8.55 38.50 -6.12
C THR A 470 -9.17 38.94 -4.80
N ALA A 471 -8.43 39.73 -4.04
CA ALA A 471 -8.97 40.52 -2.92
C ALA A 471 -8.49 41.96 -3.00
N GLU A 472 -9.21 42.86 -2.34
CA GLU A 472 -8.80 44.25 -2.18
C GLU A 472 -8.13 44.42 -0.81
N ILE A 473 -6.84 44.78 -0.81
CA ILE A 473 -6.09 45.08 0.41
C ILE A 473 -5.61 46.52 0.32
N GLN A 474 -6.10 47.38 1.22
CA GLN A 474 -5.75 48.80 1.27
C GLN A 474 -5.92 49.52 -0.09
N GLY A 475 -7.02 49.26 -0.80
CA GLY A 475 -7.30 49.87 -2.11
C GLY A 475 -6.55 49.27 -3.30
N ARG A 476 -5.81 48.16 -3.09
CA ARG A 476 -5.09 47.45 -4.16
C ARG A 476 -5.71 46.08 -4.42
N VAL A 477 -6.00 45.78 -5.68
CA VAL A 477 -6.39 44.43 -6.11
C VAL A 477 -5.15 43.54 -6.09
N VAL A 478 -5.15 42.53 -5.23
CA VAL A 478 -4.08 41.54 -5.12
C VAL A 478 -4.60 40.18 -5.57
N ARG A 479 -3.77 39.44 -6.32
CA ARG A 479 -4.06 38.03 -6.64
C ARG A 479 -3.78 37.16 -5.42
N ARG A 480 -4.67 36.20 -5.15
CA ARG A 480 -4.54 35.24 -4.05
C ARG A 480 -4.29 33.84 -4.58
N ALA A 481 -3.73 32.98 -3.73
CA ALA A 481 -3.72 31.56 -4.01
C ALA A 481 -5.16 31.02 -3.96
N PRO A 482 -5.51 30.05 -4.81
CA PRO A 482 -6.87 29.50 -4.89
C PRO A 482 -7.27 28.71 -3.64
N HIS A 483 -6.31 28.20 -2.88
CA HIS A 483 -6.55 27.45 -1.64
C HIS A 483 -5.79 28.06 -0.46
N GLN A 484 -6.41 28.00 0.71
CA GLN A 484 -5.84 28.39 1.98
C GLN A 484 -6.12 27.30 3.02
N TYR A 485 -5.07 26.89 3.74
CA TYR A 485 -5.08 25.83 4.72
C TYR A 485 -4.85 26.39 6.12
N THR A 486 -5.82 26.27 7.01
CA THR A 486 -5.69 26.64 8.42
C THR A 486 -5.44 25.40 9.26
N VAL A 487 -4.33 25.39 10.00
CA VAL A 487 -4.01 24.34 10.97
C VAL A 487 -4.30 24.87 12.37
N ALA A 488 -4.99 24.09 13.20
CA ALA A 488 -5.29 24.50 14.58
C ALA A 488 -5.24 23.33 15.56
N TRP A 489 -4.74 23.57 16.77
CA TRP A 489 -4.80 22.62 17.88
C TRP A 489 -5.03 23.38 19.19
N TYR A 490 -5.10 22.65 20.30
CA TYR A 490 -5.25 23.22 21.63
C TYR A 490 -4.09 22.74 22.50
N GLU A 491 -3.46 23.66 23.21
CA GLU A 491 -2.41 23.36 24.19
C GLU A 491 -3.00 23.00 25.57
N THR A 492 -4.29 23.31 25.79
CA THR A 492 -5.04 22.97 27.00
C THR A 492 -6.30 22.16 26.66
N ASN A 493 -6.76 21.35 27.61
CA ASN A 493 -7.99 20.53 27.47
C ASN A 493 -9.26 21.27 27.92
N GLU A 494 -9.20 22.58 28.12
CA GLU A 494 -10.32 23.38 28.64
C GLU A 494 -11.46 23.51 27.63
N VAL A 495 -11.16 23.37 26.32
CA VAL A 495 -12.17 23.45 25.26
C VAL A 495 -12.68 22.05 24.94
N GLN A 496 -13.97 21.84 25.18
CA GLN A 496 -14.64 20.59 24.82
C GLN A 496 -14.66 20.41 23.31
N ARG A 497 -14.00 19.37 22.81
CA ARG A 497 -14.00 18.95 21.40
C ARG A 497 -14.92 17.74 21.22
N LYS A 498 -15.31 17.46 19.97
CA LYS A 498 -16.10 16.26 19.63
C LYS A 498 -15.27 14.98 19.55
N ILE A 499 -13.94 15.09 19.65
CA ILE A 499 -13.03 13.95 19.68
C ILE A 499 -13.20 13.24 21.01
N VAL A 500 -13.28 11.91 20.98
CA VAL A 500 -13.24 11.10 22.19
C VAL A 500 -11.83 10.52 22.34
N GLU A 501 -11.23 10.76 23.49
CA GLU A 501 -9.90 10.23 23.79
C GLU A 501 -9.99 8.91 24.53
N THR A 502 -9.29 7.90 24.01
CA THR A 502 -9.03 6.64 24.71
C THR A 502 -7.58 6.62 25.19
N GLU A 503 -7.15 5.50 25.77
CA GLU A 503 -5.74 5.28 26.13
C GLU A 503 -4.83 5.30 24.88
N GLU A 504 -5.28 4.68 23.78
CA GLU A 504 -4.44 4.42 22.60
C GLU A 504 -4.78 5.32 21.40
N PHE A 505 -6.03 5.77 21.28
CA PHE A 505 -6.54 6.48 20.09
C PHE A 505 -7.28 7.77 20.42
N HIS A 506 -7.15 8.75 19.52
CA HIS A 506 -8.13 9.81 19.32
C HIS A 506 -9.21 9.30 18.36
N LEU A 507 -10.45 9.22 18.83
CA LEU A 507 -11.62 8.81 18.06
C LEU A 507 -12.29 10.04 17.48
N VAL A 508 -12.31 10.13 16.15
CA VAL A 508 -12.75 11.33 15.41
C VAL A 508 -14.12 11.07 14.78
N PRO A 509 -15.17 11.83 15.16
CA PRO A 509 -16.49 11.61 14.60
C PRO A 509 -16.58 12.05 13.14
N LEU A 510 -17.51 11.43 12.43
CA LEU A 510 -17.83 11.77 11.06
C LEU A 510 -18.81 12.97 11.00
N ARG A 511 -18.61 13.83 10.00
CA ARG A 511 -19.57 14.87 9.56
C ARG A 511 -20.58 14.31 8.55
N GLY A 512 -20.20 13.29 7.81
CA GLY A 512 -21.04 12.63 6.81
C GLY A 512 -20.27 11.62 5.98
N VAL A 513 -20.99 10.73 5.32
CA VAL A 513 -20.48 9.72 4.39
C VAL A 513 -21.28 9.85 3.11
N GLU A 514 -20.59 9.97 1.99
CA GLU A 514 -21.20 10.13 0.66
C GLU A 514 -20.60 9.12 -0.30
N ILE A 515 -21.42 8.55 -1.17
CA ILE A 515 -20.95 7.72 -2.29
C ILE A 515 -20.90 8.60 -3.53
N GLU A 516 -19.76 8.62 -4.23
CA GLU A 516 -19.58 9.32 -5.50
C GLU A 516 -19.02 8.38 -6.57
N ALA A 517 -19.45 8.57 -7.82
CA ALA A 517 -18.88 7.84 -8.95
C ALA A 517 -17.44 8.34 -9.21
N PHE A 518 -16.55 7.41 -9.51
CA PHE A 518 -15.14 7.68 -9.75
C PHE A 518 -14.64 6.90 -10.97
N ASP A 519 -13.85 7.58 -11.79
CA ASP A 519 -13.14 7.00 -12.93
C ASP A 519 -11.72 7.58 -12.91
N GLY A 520 -10.75 6.74 -12.55
CA GLY A 520 -9.38 7.19 -12.38
C GLY A 520 -8.49 6.14 -11.74
N ASN A 521 -7.28 6.56 -11.37
CA ASN A 521 -6.36 5.68 -10.66
C ASN A 521 -6.64 5.68 -9.17
N VAL A 522 -6.64 4.49 -8.60
CA VAL A 522 -6.73 4.25 -7.17
C VAL A 522 -5.45 3.56 -6.70
N PHE A 523 -5.05 3.81 -5.45
CA PHE A 523 -3.75 3.45 -4.90
C PHE A 523 -3.88 2.75 -3.56
N ASN A 524 -2.90 1.92 -3.23
CA ASN A 524 -2.79 1.31 -1.91
C ASN A 524 -1.31 1.17 -1.53
N MET A 525 -1.00 0.88 -0.27
CA MET A 525 0.38 0.73 0.20
C MET A 525 0.52 -0.52 1.06
N GLU A 526 1.57 -1.30 0.82
CA GLU A 526 1.91 -2.46 1.64
C GLU A 526 3.03 -2.07 2.61
N VAL A 527 2.81 -2.37 3.89
CA VAL A 527 3.68 -1.97 5.00
C VAL A 527 3.99 -3.21 5.83
N ASP A 528 5.28 -3.40 6.09
CA ASP A 528 5.81 -4.60 6.73
C ASP A 528 5.25 -4.85 8.14
N GLY A 529 5.04 -6.13 8.45
CA GLY A 529 4.70 -6.62 9.79
C GLY A 529 3.25 -6.38 10.20
N GLU A 530 2.88 -5.13 10.51
CA GLU A 530 1.57 -4.81 11.13
C GLU A 530 0.44 -4.70 10.11
N HIS A 531 0.79 -4.65 8.82
CA HIS A 531 -0.16 -4.63 7.73
C HIS A 531 -1.23 -3.52 7.86
N ASN A 532 -0.80 -2.31 8.25
CA ASN A 532 -1.63 -1.12 8.33
C ASN A 532 -0.78 0.14 8.19
N TYR A 533 -1.40 1.29 7.95
CA TYR A 533 -0.73 2.59 7.90
C TYR A 533 -1.67 3.77 8.19
N LEU A 534 -1.14 4.99 8.22
CA LEU A 534 -1.94 6.21 8.39
C LEU A 534 -2.28 6.88 7.04
N ALA A 535 -3.57 6.95 6.70
CA ALA A 535 -4.12 7.66 5.54
C ALA A 535 -4.96 8.86 6.00
N ASN A 536 -4.58 10.08 5.57
CA ASN A 536 -5.05 11.35 6.13
C ASN A 536 -5.07 11.36 7.67
N PHE A 537 -4.02 10.79 8.28
CA PHE A 537 -3.82 10.57 9.72
C PHE A 537 -4.65 9.45 10.36
N PHE A 538 -5.58 8.82 9.63
CA PHE A 538 -6.41 7.72 10.14
C PHE A 538 -5.76 6.36 9.91
N LEU A 539 -5.94 5.46 10.87
CA LEU A 539 -5.41 4.10 10.76
C LEU A 539 -6.27 3.26 9.79
N VAL A 540 -5.61 2.59 8.83
CA VAL A 540 -6.23 1.79 7.76
C VAL A 540 -5.48 0.47 7.54
N SER A 541 -6.16 -0.59 7.07
CA SER A 541 -5.55 -1.93 6.90
C SER A 541 -4.91 -2.17 5.53
N ASN A 542 -3.97 -3.13 5.48
CA ASN A 542 -3.56 -3.85 4.28
C ASN A 542 -4.42 -5.13 4.09
N CYS A 543 -3.92 -6.15 3.39
CA CYS A 543 -4.68 -7.20 2.72
C CYS A 543 -4.14 -8.63 3.07
N GLN A 544 -4.95 -9.71 3.26
CA GLN A 544 -4.47 -11.11 3.58
C GLN A 544 -5.06 -12.29 2.72
N ASN A 545 -4.27 -13.37 2.49
CA ASN A 545 -4.47 -14.59 1.63
C ASN A 545 -4.67 -14.44 0.10
N TRP A 546 -4.74 -13.22 -0.38
CA TRP A 546 -4.73 -12.86 -1.80
C TRP A 546 -3.37 -13.08 -2.47
N LEU A 547 -2.29 -13.25 -1.70
CA LEU A 547 -0.92 -13.40 -2.21
C LEU A 547 -0.75 -14.59 -3.18
N THR A 548 -1.49 -15.68 -3.00
CA THR A 548 -1.44 -16.82 -3.93
C THR A 548 -2.42 -16.64 -5.09
N SER A 549 -3.63 -16.14 -4.81
CA SER A 549 -4.73 -16.03 -5.79
C SER A 549 -4.61 -14.83 -6.74
N GLN A 550 -3.85 -13.80 -6.36
CA GLN A 550 -3.59 -12.60 -7.17
C GLN A 550 -2.19 -12.61 -7.80
N ALA A 551 -1.48 -13.75 -7.77
CA ALA A 551 -0.20 -13.92 -8.45
C ALA A 551 -0.26 -13.44 -9.90
N MET A 552 0.64 -12.54 -10.28
CA MET A 552 0.70 -11.87 -11.59
C MET A 552 -0.49 -10.95 -11.96
N ARG A 553 -1.43 -10.72 -11.05
CA ARG A 553 -2.54 -9.74 -11.18
C ARG A 553 -2.36 -8.54 -10.23
N ASP A 554 -1.71 -8.80 -9.12
CA ASP A 554 -1.35 -7.79 -8.15
C ASP A 554 0.13 -7.98 -7.84
N PRO A 555 1.07 -7.13 -8.24
CA PRO A 555 2.48 -7.45 -8.02
C PRO A 555 2.88 -7.35 -6.52
N ALA A 556 1.96 -6.96 -5.64
CA ALA A 556 2.11 -7.11 -4.19
C ALA A 556 2.20 -8.60 -3.81
N SER A 557 1.59 -9.44 -4.64
CA SER A 557 1.67 -10.89 -4.57
C SER A 557 3.02 -11.42 -5.07
N ASP A 558 3.92 -10.61 -5.63
CA ASP A 558 5.23 -11.09 -6.12
C ASP A 558 6.11 -11.63 -4.99
N VAL A 559 5.85 -11.24 -3.73
CA VAL A 559 6.46 -11.88 -2.54
C VAL A 559 6.16 -13.39 -2.49
N SER A 560 5.07 -13.84 -3.13
CA SER A 560 4.76 -15.25 -3.28
C SER A 560 5.79 -16.04 -4.08
N ALA A 561 6.66 -15.37 -4.84
CA ALA A 561 7.83 -15.99 -5.45
C ALA A 561 8.72 -16.70 -4.42
N GLN A 562 8.80 -16.19 -3.19
CA GLN A 562 9.56 -16.79 -2.10
C GLN A 562 8.92 -18.08 -1.57
N PHE A 563 7.64 -18.31 -1.85
CA PHE A 563 6.94 -19.53 -1.48
C PHE A 563 7.08 -20.63 -2.53
N ILE A 564 7.55 -20.31 -3.75
CA ILE A 564 7.78 -21.28 -4.81
C ILE A 564 8.90 -22.22 -4.41
N ARG A 565 8.58 -23.52 -4.45
CA ARG A 565 9.51 -24.62 -4.24
C ARG A 565 9.40 -25.53 -5.42
N GLU A 566 10.47 -25.61 -6.22
CA GLU A 566 10.59 -26.64 -7.26
C GLU A 566 10.51 -28.00 -6.60
N MET A 567 9.65 -28.85 -7.13
CA MET A 567 9.38 -30.17 -6.56
C MET A 567 8.92 -31.11 -7.66
N THR A 568 9.41 -32.34 -7.65
CA THR A 568 8.96 -33.38 -8.57
C THR A 568 7.68 -34.05 -8.03
N PRO A 569 6.90 -34.74 -8.88
CA PRO A 569 5.74 -35.51 -8.41
C PRO A 569 6.13 -36.53 -7.33
N GLN A 570 7.26 -37.21 -7.53
CA GLN A 570 7.83 -38.12 -6.54
C GLN A 570 8.21 -37.40 -5.24
N GLY A 571 8.82 -36.20 -5.32
CA GLY A 571 9.17 -35.42 -4.13
C GLY A 571 7.96 -35.03 -3.27
N VAL A 572 6.81 -34.74 -3.91
CA VAL A 572 5.53 -34.49 -3.20
C VAL A 572 5.10 -35.75 -2.46
N VAL A 573 5.10 -36.90 -3.15
CA VAL A 573 4.65 -38.18 -2.60
C VAL A 573 5.59 -38.70 -1.52
N ASP A 574 6.90 -38.56 -1.69
CA ASP A 574 7.90 -38.89 -0.67
C ASP A 574 7.67 -38.04 0.59
N HIS A 575 7.31 -36.76 0.43
CA HIS A 575 6.95 -35.93 1.56
C HIS A 575 5.67 -36.41 2.23
N ALA A 576 4.66 -36.82 1.47
CA ALA A 576 3.40 -37.37 1.99
C ALA A 576 3.64 -38.63 2.83
N LEU A 577 4.46 -39.55 2.31
CA LEU A 577 4.85 -40.77 3.00
C LEU A 577 5.63 -40.48 4.28
N ARG A 578 6.59 -39.53 4.24
CA ARG A 578 7.37 -39.14 5.44
C ARG A 578 6.51 -38.58 6.57
N VAL A 579 5.44 -37.86 6.25
CA VAL A 579 4.54 -37.26 7.26
C VAL A 579 3.36 -38.18 7.61
N ASN A 580 3.38 -39.42 7.13
CA ASN A 580 2.30 -40.40 7.28
C ASN A 580 0.93 -39.85 6.83
N ALA A 581 0.91 -39.11 5.73
CA ALA A 581 -0.34 -38.69 5.11
C ALA A 581 -1.00 -39.88 4.41
N SER A 582 -2.31 -40.01 4.57
CA SER A 582 -3.13 -41.01 3.86
C SER A 582 -3.75 -40.47 2.58
N VAL A 583 -3.81 -39.14 2.46
CA VAL A 583 -4.41 -38.42 1.33
C VAL A 583 -3.45 -37.36 0.80
N VAL A 584 -3.37 -37.22 -0.51
CA VAL A 584 -2.72 -36.08 -1.19
C VAL A 584 -3.81 -35.20 -1.80
N VAL A 585 -3.80 -33.91 -1.49
CA VAL A 585 -4.88 -32.98 -1.83
C VAL A 585 -4.35 -31.77 -2.61
N SER A 586 -4.98 -31.45 -3.75
CA SER A 586 -4.73 -30.18 -4.45
C SER A 586 -5.71 -29.10 -3.96
N SER A 587 -5.22 -27.99 -3.40
CA SER A 587 -6.04 -26.90 -2.79
C SER A 587 -5.22 -25.59 -2.61
N TYR A 588 -5.57 -24.75 -1.61
CA TYR A 588 -5.10 -23.40 -1.28
C TYR A 588 -5.43 -22.30 -2.28
N ASN A 589 -5.23 -22.57 -3.56
CA ASN A 589 -5.75 -21.81 -4.67
C ASN A 589 -6.60 -22.74 -5.57
N GLU A 590 -7.03 -22.28 -6.74
CA GLU A 590 -7.91 -23.08 -7.58
C GLU A 590 -7.13 -24.26 -8.24
N PRO A 591 -7.42 -25.54 -7.94
CA PRO A 591 -6.70 -26.67 -8.51
C PRO A 591 -6.94 -26.85 -10.02
N LEU A 592 -8.07 -26.40 -10.57
CA LEU A 592 -8.40 -26.55 -11.98
C LEU A 592 -7.37 -25.87 -12.89
N ILE A 593 -6.85 -24.71 -12.49
CA ILE A 593 -5.83 -23.99 -13.27
C ILE A 593 -4.46 -24.68 -13.25
N THR A 594 -4.28 -25.75 -12.48
CA THR A 594 -3.03 -26.53 -12.33
C THR A 594 -3.26 -28.04 -12.52
N SER A 595 -4.31 -28.42 -13.26
CA SER A 595 -4.78 -29.82 -13.39
C SER A 595 -3.71 -30.81 -13.87
N GLU A 596 -2.91 -30.43 -14.86
CA GLU A 596 -1.85 -31.27 -15.44
C GLU A 596 -0.80 -31.64 -14.38
N TRP A 597 -0.37 -30.67 -13.58
CA TRP A 597 0.55 -30.91 -12.46
C TRP A 597 -0.07 -31.79 -11.37
N ALA A 598 -1.33 -31.55 -11.02
CA ALA A 598 -2.05 -32.36 -10.04
C ALA A 598 -2.15 -33.82 -10.51
N VAL A 599 -2.46 -34.07 -11.79
CA VAL A 599 -2.53 -35.43 -12.35
C VAL A 599 -1.18 -36.14 -12.28
N ASP A 600 -0.07 -35.47 -12.59
CA ASP A 600 1.25 -36.08 -12.48
C ASP A 600 1.59 -36.48 -11.05
N ILE A 601 1.26 -35.63 -10.06
CA ILE A 601 1.36 -35.99 -8.64
C ILE A 601 0.45 -37.17 -8.30
N PHE A 602 -0.80 -37.14 -8.75
CA PHE A 602 -1.78 -38.18 -8.42
C PHE A 602 -1.49 -39.54 -9.04
N LYS A 603 -0.86 -39.60 -10.22
CA LYS A 603 -0.35 -40.85 -10.80
C LYS A 603 0.64 -41.52 -9.84
N VAL A 604 1.59 -40.75 -9.31
CA VAL A 604 2.60 -41.25 -8.37
C VAL A 604 1.97 -41.59 -7.01
N ALA A 605 1.07 -40.74 -6.51
CA ALA A 605 0.37 -40.98 -5.25
C ALA A 605 -0.45 -42.28 -5.30
N LYS A 606 -1.16 -42.52 -6.41
CA LYS A 606 -1.92 -43.74 -6.67
C LYS A 606 -1.04 -44.98 -6.68
N ALA A 607 0.14 -44.92 -7.31
CA ALA A 607 1.09 -46.02 -7.32
C ALA A 607 1.64 -46.35 -5.91
N ASN A 608 1.62 -45.39 -4.99
CA ASN A 608 2.05 -45.54 -3.60
C ASN A 608 0.88 -45.79 -2.62
N GLY A 609 -0.32 -46.08 -3.13
CA GLY A 609 -1.49 -46.41 -2.29
C GLY A 609 -2.09 -45.22 -1.53
N LEU A 610 -1.71 -43.99 -1.88
CA LEU A 610 -2.30 -42.77 -1.28
C LEU A 610 -3.63 -42.45 -1.96
N MET A 611 -4.59 -42.00 -1.16
CA MET A 611 -5.82 -41.42 -1.71
C MET A 611 -5.56 -40.03 -2.28
N ARG A 612 -6.35 -39.63 -3.29
CA ARG A 612 -6.15 -38.38 -4.03
C ARG A 612 -7.43 -37.57 -4.04
N ALA A 613 -7.34 -36.29 -3.74
CA ALA A 613 -8.49 -35.40 -3.73
C ALA A 613 -8.17 -33.98 -4.23
N CYS A 614 -9.22 -33.26 -4.64
CA CYS A 614 -9.15 -31.82 -4.92
C CYS A 614 -10.19 -31.06 -4.08
N VAL A 615 -9.88 -29.81 -3.75
CA VAL A 615 -10.82 -28.83 -3.19
C VAL A 615 -10.88 -27.64 -4.14
N SER A 616 -12.01 -27.45 -4.82
CA SER A 616 -12.17 -26.53 -5.96
C SER A 616 -13.41 -25.64 -5.80
N ASN A 617 -13.42 -24.49 -6.48
CA ASN A 617 -14.61 -23.66 -6.64
C ASN A 617 -15.70 -24.28 -7.55
N GLY A 618 -15.41 -25.44 -8.15
CA GLY A 618 -16.37 -26.22 -8.93
C GLY A 618 -16.58 -25.71 -10.35
N ASN A 619 -15.86 -24.69 -10.81
CA ASN A 619 -15.95 -24.14 -12.17
C ASN A 619 -15.31 -25.07 -13.23
N ASN A 620 -15.53 -26.38 -13.12
CA ASN A 620 -14.94 -27.39 -13.97
C ASN A 620 -15.69 -27.52 -15.30
N THR A 621 -14.95 -27.85 -16.36
CA THR A 621 -15.50 -28.24 -17.66
C THR A 621 -15.64 -29.76 -17.77
N PRO A 622 -16.38 -30.29 -18.77
CA PRO A 622 -16.31 -31.70 -19.12
C PRO A 622 -14.88 -32.20 -19.33
N GLU A 623 -14.09 -31.47 -20.11
CA GLU A 623 -12.76 -31.88 -20.53
C GLU A 623 -11.79 -32.02 -19.34
N VAL A 624 -11.80 -31.07 -18.40
CA VAL A 624 -10.93 -31.15 -17.22
C VAL A 624 -11.40 -32.23 -16.24
N MET A 625 -12.70 -32.51 -16.17
CA MET A 625 -13.22 -33.57 -15.31
C MET A 625 -12.90 -34.95 -15.87
N ASP A 626 -13.06 -35.16 -17.19
CA ASP A 626 -12.62 -36.37 -17.89
C ASP A 626 -11.13 -36.65 -17.65
N TYR A 627 -10.32 -35.59 -17.64
CA TYR A 627 -8.89 -35.66 -17.41
C TYR A 627 -8.52 -35.98 -15.95
N LEU A 628 -9.20 -35.38 -14.97
CA LEU A 628 -8.89 -35.52 -13.54
C LEU A 628 -9.47 -36.79 -12.91
N ALA A 629 -10.71 -37.16 -13.26
CA ALA A 629 -11.47 -38.20 -12.59
C ALA A 629 -10.75 -39.57 -12.46
N PRO A 630 -10.02 -40.07 -13.49
CA PRO A 630 -9.28 -41.34 -13.37
C PRO A 630 -8.22 -41.37 -12.27
N TYR A 631 -7.77 -40.18 -11.85
CA TYR A 631 -6.72 -39.97 -10.86
C TYR A 631 -7.24 -39.42 -9.54
N LEU A 632 -8.53 -39.19 -9.40
CA LEU A 632 -9.15 -38.74 -8.15
C LEU A 632 -9.91 -39.87 -7.46
N SER A 633 -10.11 -39.70 -6.15
CA SER A 633 -11.00 -40.54 -5.33
C SER A 633 -12.12 -39.69 -4.73
N ALA A 634 -11.77 -38.49 -4.28
CA ALA A 634 -12.71 -37.52 -3.74
C ALA A 634 -12.56 -36.14 -4.39
N TYR A 635 -13.66 -35.39 -4.47
CA TYR A 635 -13.70 -34.06 -5.03
C TYR A 635 -14.61 -33.17 -4.18
N LYS A 636 -14.02 -32.14 -3.58
CA LYS A 636 -14.76 -31.17 -2.79
C LYS A 636 -15.02 -29.91 -3.59
N ILE A 637 -16.26 -29.45 -3.54
CA ILE A 637 -16.71 -28.28 -4.30
C ILE A 637 -17.22 -27.19 -3.37
N ASP A 638 -16.72 -25.98 -3.55
CA ASP A 638 -17.22 -24.80 -2.87
C ASP A 638 -18.39 -24.18 -3.65
N LEU A 639 -19.62 -24.49 -3.25
CA LEU A 639 -20.84 -23.85 -3.74
C LEU A 639 -21.05 -22.53 -2.97
N LYS A 640 -20.74 -21.41 -3.64
CA LYS A 640 -20.62 -20.09 -2.99
C LYS A 640 -21.96 -19.43 -2.69
N CYS A 641 -22.99 -19.63 -3.50
CA CYS A 641 -24.34 -19.06 -3.34
C CYS A 641 -25.28 -19.71 -4.38
N MET A 642 -26.59 -19.52 -4.30
CA MET A 642 -27.55 -19.92 -5.35
C MET A 642 -28.00 -18.73 -6.21
N SER A 643 -27.27 -17.63 -6.14
CA SER A 643 -27.49 -16.42 -6.93
C SER A 643 -26.46 -16.26 -8.05
N ASP A 644 -26.89 -16.44 -9.30
CA ASP A 644 -26.04 -16.26 -10.48
C ASP A 644 -25.48 -14.82 -10.57
N ARG A 645 -26.26 -13.82 -10.14
CA ARG A 645 -25.79 -12.43 -10.03
C ARG A 645 -24.60 -12.30 -9.07
N ASN A 646 -24.66 -12.96 -7.91
CA ASN A 646 -23.58 -12.91 -6.92
C ASN A 646 -22.36 -13.71 -7.39
N TYR A 647 -22.55 -14.85 -8.07
CA TYR A 647 -21.45 -15.57 -8.72
C TYR A 647 -20.70 -14.73 -9.75
N ARG A 648 -21.42 -13.95 -10.58
CA ARG A 648 -20.78 -13.04 -11.55
C ARG A 648 -19.90 -11.99 -10.89
N LYS A 649 -20.25 -11.49 -9.70
CA LYS A 649 -19.40 -10.55 -8.94
C LYS A 649 -18.06 -11.17 -8.54
N LEU A 650 -18.04 -12.48 -8.28
CA LEU A 650 -16.82 -13.22 -7.96
C LEU A 650 -15.98 -13.51 -9.21
N GLY A 651 -16.55 -13.35 -10.42
CA GLY A 651 -15.92 -13.75 -11.68
C GLY A 651 -16.28 -15.17 -12.10
N GLY A 652 -17.38 -15.75 -11.60
CA GLY A 652 -17.86 -17.08 -11.98
C GLY A 652 -19.28 -17.06 -12.54
N THR A 653 -19.81 -18.24 -12.88
CA THR A 653 -21.21 -18.45 -13.29
C THR A 653 -21.78 -19.59 -12.46
N LEU A 654 -22.94 -19.39 -11.84
CA LEU A 654 -23.52 -20.38 -10.91
C LEU A 654 -23.71 -21.73 -11.60
N GLN A 655 -24.27 -21.72 -12.81
CA GLN A 655 -24.58 -22.94 -13.55
C GLN A 655 -23.34 -23.83 -13.77
N HIS A 656 -22.16 -23.24 -13.98
CA HIS A 656 -20.93 -24.03 -14.14
C HIS A 656 -20.57 -24.81 -12.88
N THR A 657 -20.77 -24.22 -11.69
CA THR A 657 -20.55 -24.93 -10.42
C THR A 657 -21.60 -26.02 -10.21
N LEU A 658 -22.89 -25.75 -10.50
CA LEU A 658 -23.96 -26.75 -10.38
C LEU A 658 -23.72 -27.95 -11.32
N ASP A 659 -23.41 -27.69 -12.58
CA ASP A 659 -23.05 -28.72 -13.56
C ASP A 659 -21.78 -29.45 -13.13
N GLY A 660 -20.83 -28.72 -12.55
CA GLY A 660 -19.60 -29.28 -12.01
C GLY A 660 -19.81 -30.29 -10.88
N ILE A 661 -20.81 -30.05 -10.01
CA ILE A 661 -21.20 -30.98 -8.94
C ILE A 661 -21.82 -32.24 -9.53
N LYS A 662 -22.79 -32.09 -10.46
CA LYS A 662 -23.44 -33.22 -11.15
C LYS A 662 -22.41 -34.08 -11.87
N ARG A 663 -21.55 -33.45 -12.65
CA ARG A 663 -20.49 -34.11 -13.41
C ARG A 663 -19.54 -34.90 -12.51
N ALA A 664 -19.05 -34.32 -11.41
CA ALA A 664 -18.16 -35.02 -10.49
C ALA A 664 -18.80 -36.31 -9.93
N ARG A 665 -20.11 -36.29 -9.63
CA ARG A 665 -20.87 -37.49 -9.21
C ARG A 665 -21.04 -38.50 -10.32
N GLU A 666 -21.35 -38.04 -11.53
CA GLU A 666 -21.51 -38.89 -12.73
C GLU A 666 -20.23 -39.65 -13.07
N HIS A 667 -19.05 -39.07 -12.82
CA HIS A 667 -17.76 -39.75 -12.93
C HIS A 667 -17.43 -40.69 -11.76
N GLY A 668 -18.35 -40.90 -10.83
CA GLY A 668 -18.19 -41.83 -9.71
C GLY A 668 -17.25 -41.35 -8.60
N LEU A 669 -16.93 -40.05 -8.55
CA LEU A 669 -16.12 -39.49 -7.47
C LEU A 669 -16.94 -39.42 -6.17
N TRP A 670 -16.25 -39.57 -5.03
CA TRP A 670 -16.83 -39.14 -3.76
C TRP A 670 -16.90 -37.62 -3.73
N VAL A 671 -18.09 -37.05 -3.58
CA VAL A 671 -18.27 -35.58 -3.59
C VAL A 671 -18.80 -35.12 -2.26
N GLU A 672 -18.15 -34.09 -1.72
CA GLU A 672 -18.66 -33.31 -0.60
C GLU A 672 -18.75 -31.85 -1.04
N VAL A 673 -19.81 -31.15 -0.63
CA VAL A 673 -20.02 -29.75 -1.01
C VAL A 673 -19.91 -28.88 0.21
N VAL A 674 -19.21 -27.76 0.10
CA VAL A 674 -19.16 -26.74 1.14
C VAL A 674 -19.77 -25.44 0.67
N THR A 675 -20.52 -24.83 1.57
CA THR A 675 -21.01 -23.46 1.43
C THR A 675 -20.49 -22.70 2.64
N LEU A 676 -19.60 -21.74 2.37
CA LEU A 676 -19.27 -20.72 3.34
C LEU A 676 -20.51 -19.84 3.48
N VAL A 677 -21.21 -19.93 4.60
CA VAL A 677 -22.46 -19.19 4.82
C VAL A 677 -22.08 -17.80 5.28
N ILE A 678 -22.49 -16.78 4.53
CA ILE A 678 -22.09 -15.39 4.66
C ILE A 678 -23.36 -14.57 4.91
N PRO A 679 -23.53 -14.01 6.12
CA PRO A 679 -24.70 -13.22 6.48
C PRO A 679 -25.04 -12.09 5.49
N GLY A 680 -26.27 -12.04 5.01
CA GLY A 680 -26.73 -11.05 4.03
C GLY A 680 -26.25 -11.29 2.59
N PHE A 681 -25.41 -12.29 2.33
CA PHE A 681 -24.93 -12.63 0.98
C PHE A 681 -25.54 -13.92 0.44
N ASN A 682 -25.60 -14.98 1.25
CA ASN A 682 -26.12 -16.29 0.83
C ASN A 682 -26.83 -17.08 1.95
N ASP A 683 -27.16 -16.44 3.08
CA ASP A 683 -27.71 -17.10 4.27
C ASP A 683 -29.23 -17.01 4.38
N SER A 684 -29.93 -16.47 3.38
CA SER A 684 -31.39 -16.45 3.35
C SER A 684 -31.97 -17.87 3.39
N ASN A 685 -33.15 -18.05 3.98
CA ASN A 685 -33.80 -19.36 4.04
C ASN A 685 -34.02 -19.92 2.63
N GLU A 686 -34.49 -19.08 1.72
CA GLU A 686 -34.75 -19.43 0.33
C GLU A 686 -33.50 -19.99 -0.34
N GLU A 687 -32.37 -19.29 -0.19
CA GLU A 687 -31.12 -19.67 -0.85
C GLU A 687 -30.50 -20.94 -0.25
N LEU A 688 -30.60 -21.11 1.07
CA LEU A 688 -30.17 -22.34 1.76
C LEU A 688 -31.05 -23.53 1.38
N TRP A 689 -32.37 -23.32 1.24
CA TRP A 689 -33.29 -24.34 0.74
C TRP A 689 -32.99 -24.73 -0.71
N ASP A 690 -32.69 -23.75 -1.57
CA ASP A 690 -32.34 -23.99 -2.97
C ASP A 690 -31.04 -24.80 -3.06
N ALA A 691 -30.02 -24.47 -2.27
CA ALA A 691 -28.77 -25.22 -2.20
C ALA A 691 -29.02 -26.66 -1.71
N ALA A 692 -29.75 -26.82 -0.60
CA ALA A 692 -30.03 -28.12 -0.01
C ALA A 692 -30.85 -29.04 -0.94
N ARG A 693 -31.90 -28.49 -1.57
CA ARG A 693 -32.75 -29.23 -2.53
C ARG A 693 -31.97 -29.63 -3.76
N PHE A 694 -31.15 -28.73 -4.31
CA PHE A 694 -30.27 -29.05 -5.42
C PHE A 694 -29.35 -30.22 -5.07
N LEU A 695 -28.70 -30.19 -3.90
CA LEU A 695 -27.81 -31.28 -3.48
C LEU A 695 -28.57 -32.59 -3.26
N ALA A 696 -29.77 -32.55 -2.66
CA ALA A 696 -30.60 -33.73 -2.45
C ALA A 696 -31.11 -34.32 -3.78
N GLU A 697 -31.43 -33.48 -4.78
CA GLU A 697 -31.76 -33.89 -6.15
C GLU A 697 -30.60 -34.64 -6.80
N VAL A 698 -29.36 -34.13 -6.64
CA VAL A 698 -28.18 -34.81 -7.17
C VAL A 698 -27.94 -36.14 -6.43
N SER A 699 -27.92 -36.12 -5.09
CA SER A 699 -27.86 -37.32 -4.25
C SER A 699 -27.99 -36.95 -2.77
N THR A 700 -28.91 -37.59 -2.06
CA THR A 700 -29.07 -37.46 -0.59
C THR A 700 -27.85 -37.89 0.23
N ASP A 701 -26.91 -38.59 -0.41
CA ASP A 701 -25.68 -39.09 0.24
C ASP A 701 -24.55 -38.06 0.23
N ILE A 702 -24.67 -36.96 -0.51
CA ILE A 702 -23.66 -35.90 -0.56
C ILE A 702 -23.61 -35.20 0.81
N PRO A 703 -22.47 -35.24 1.52
CA PRO A 703 -22.26 -34.39 2.68
C PRO A 703 -22.29 -32.92 2.28
N TRP A 704 -23.18 -32.16 2.90
CA TRP A 704 -23.18 -30.71 2.78
C TRP A 704 -22.57 -30.08 4.02
N HIS A 705 -21.56 -29.24 3.82
CA HIS A 705 -20.85 -28.52 4.86
C HIS A 705 -21.26 -27.06 4.84
N VAL A 706 -21.90 -26.59 5.89
CA VAL A 706 -22.19 -25.18 6.11
C VAL A 706 -21.14 -24.65 7.09
N THR A 707 -20.22 -23.82 6.60
CA THR A 707 -19.09 -23.35 7.40
C THR A 707 -19.24 -21.87 7.73
N ALA A 708 -18.81 -21.50 8.93
CA ALA A 708 -18.77 -20.10 9.34
C ALA A 708 -17.83 -19.28 8.45
N PHE A 709 -18.36 -18.17 7.95
CA PHE A 709 -17.60 -17.08 7.43
C PHE A 709 -17.01 -16.27 8.59
N HIS A 710 -15.75 -15.91 8.43
CA HIS A 710 -15.13 -14.84 9.20
C HIS A 710 -14.73 -13.73 8.24
N LYS A 711 -14.94 -12.50 8.67
CA LYS A 711 -14.55 -11.28 7.95
C LYS A 711 -13.06 -11.32 7.60
N ASP A 712 -12.74 -11.44 6.32
CA ASP A 712 -11.37 -11.49 5.84
C ASP A 712 -11.30 -11.02 4.39
N TYR A 713 -10.19 -10.40 4.02
CA TYR A 713 -10.05 -9.76 2.72
C TYR A 713 -11.31 -8.96 2.32
N LYS A 714 -11.70 -8.93 1.02
CA LYS A 714 -12.69 -8.02 0.41
C LYS A 714 -14.12 -8.10 0.90
N MET A 715 -14.41 -9.07 1.75
CA MET A 715 -15.74 -9.33 2.23
C MET A 715 -15.69 -9.19 3.75
N ILE A 716 -16.07 -8.03 4.28
CA ILE A 716 -16.23 -7.79 5.72
C ILE A 716 -17.60 -7.17 6.09
N GLU A 717 -18.43 -6.75 5.13
CA GLU A 717 -19.77 -6.22 5.41
C GLU A 717 -20.65 -7.29 6.11
N PRO A 718 -20.71 -8.55 5.61
CA PRO A 718 -21.42 -9.64 6.30
C PRO A 718 -20.88 -9.87 7.70
N ASP A 719 -21.74 -9.99 8.71
CA ASP A 719 -21.30 -10.40 10.04
C ASP A 719 -20.55 -11.74 10.02
N ASN A 720 -19.71 -11.99 11.03
CA ASN A 720 -19.21 -13.34 11.21
C ASN A 720 -20.41 -14.26 11.41
N THR A 721 -20.45 -15.38 10.71
CA THR A 721 -21.56 -16.32 10.83
C THR A 721 -21.59 -16.86 12.24
N ASP A 722 -22.73 -16.71 12.90
CA ASP A 722 -22.92 -17.27 14.23
C ASP A 722 -23.30 -18.75 14.17
N ALA A 723 -23.21 -19.42 15.32
CA ALA A 723 -23.56 -20.82 15.42
C ALA A 723 -25.03 -21.08 15.07
N GLN A 724 -25.93 -20.14 15.39
CA GLN A 724 -27.37 -20.28 15.14
C GLN A 724 -27.68 -20.30 13.64
N THR A 725 -27.01 -19.45 12.86
CA THR A 725 -27.15 -19.41 11.40
C THR A 725 -26.68 -20.73 10.77
N LEU A 726 -25.59 -21.30 11.26
CA LEU A 726 -25.11 -22.59 10.77
C LEU A 726 -26.00 -23.75 11.19
N ILE A 727 -26.49 -23.75 12.43
CA ILE A 727 -27.46 -24.74 12.91
C ILE A 727 -28.73 -24.69 12.06
N ARG A 728 -29.26 -23.49 11.80
CA ARG A 728 -30.41 -23.27 10.91
C ARG A 728 -30.14 -23.81 9.51
N ALA A 729 -28.99 -23.49 8.92
CA ALA A 729 -28.62 -23.99 7.59
C ALA A 729 -28.51 -25.54 7.59
N ALA A 730 -27.99 -26.12 8.67
CA ALA A 730 -27.87 -27.56 8.81
C ALA A 730 -29.22 -28.27 8.99
N GLU A 731 -30.14 -27.65 9.75
CA GLU A 731 -31.53 -28.09 9.90
C GLU A 731 -32.25 -28.08 8.55
N ILE A 732 -32.15 -26.98 7.79
CA ILE A 732 -32.68 -26.87 6.43
C ILE A 732 -32.15 -28.01 5.54
N GLY A 733 -30.84 -28.26 5.59
CA GLY A 733 -30.23 -29.35 4.84
C GLY A 733 -30.82 -30.73 5.16
N ARG A 734 -31.00 -31.01 6.45
CA ARG A 734 -31.59 -32.26 6.94
C ARG A 734 -33.06 -32.38 6.55
N GLU A 735 -33.84 -31.30 6.68
CA GLU A 735 -35.24 -31.24 6.28
C GLU A 735 -35.44 -31.40 4.77
N ALA A 736 -34.49 -30.91 3.96
CA ALA A 736 -34.47 -31.13 2.52
C ALA A 736 -34.16 -32.58 2.11
N GLY A 737 -33.80 -33.45 3.06
CA GLY A 737 -33.56 -34.87 2.84
C GLY A 737 -32.09 -35.27 2.70
N LEU A 738 -31.14 -34.35 2.95
CA LEU A 738 -29.73 -34.72 3.02
C LEU A 738 -29.47 -35.57 4.26
N LYS A 739 -28.80 -36.71 4.08
CA LYS A 739 -28.49 -37.64 5.18
C LYS A 739 -27.38 -37.12 6.09
N PHE A 740 -26.48 -36.31 5.54
CA PHE A 740 -25.29 -35.80 6.22
C PHE A 740 -25.15 -34.29 5.98
N VAL A 741 -25.28 -33.53 7.05
CA VAL A 741 -25.06 -32.09 7.03
C VAL A 741 -24.16 -31.73 8.19
N TYR A 742 -23.12 -30.96 7.90
CA TYR A 742 -22.08 -30.59 8.84
C TYR A 742 -22.04 -29.09 9.02
N ALA A 743 -22.04 -28.64 10.26
CA ALA A 743 -21.75 -27.26 10.60
C ALA A 743 -20.30 -27.16 11.08
N GLY A 744 -19.55 -26.15 10.61
CA GLY A 744 -18.10 -26.08 10.82
C GLY A 744 -17.57 -24.68 11.05
N ASN A 745 -16.24 -24.60 11.30
CA ASN A 745 -15.47 -23.39 11.63
C ASN A 745 -15.81 -22.70 12.98
N LEU A 746 -16.68 -23.27 13.81
CA LEU A 746 -16.91 -22.82 15.20
C LEU A 746 -16.82 -23.98 16.20
N PRO A 747 -15.62 -24.43 16.57
CA PRO A 747 -15.43 -25.66 17.33
C PRO A 747 -16.17 -25.70 18.68
N GLY A 748 -17.08 -26.67 18.82
CA GLY A 748 -17.86 -26.95 20.02
C GLY A 748 -19.12 -26.08 20.19
N THR A 749 -19.50 -25.26 19.22
CA THR A 749 -20.67 -24.36 19.36
C THR A 749 -21.88 -24.77 18.52
N VAL A 750 -21.72 -25.68 17.56
CA VAL A 750 -22.78 -26.11 16.62
C VAL A 750 -23.41 -27.46 16.98
N GLY A 751 -23.16 -27.97 18.19
CA GLY A 751 -23.82 -29.15 18.74
C GLY A 751 -23.54 -30.44 17.95
N GLU A 752 -24.60 -31.19 17.64
CA GLU A 752 -24.50 -32.50 16.96
C GLU A 752 -24.00 -32.40 15.50
N TYR A 753 -24.04 -31.21 14.90
CA TYR A 753 -23.69 -31.00 13.50
C TYR A 753 -22.17 -31.03 13.22
N GLU A 754 -21.32 -31.20 14.23
CA GLU A 754 -19.89 -31.56 14.03
C GLU A 754 -19.68 -33.08 13.84
N ASP A 755 -20.63 -33.86 14.36
CA ASP A 755 -20.52 -35.31 14.48
C ASP A 755 -21.16 -36.00 13.26
N THR A 756 -20.65 -37.18 12.90
CA THR A 756 -21.33 -38.06 11.94
C THR A 756 -22.29 -38.97 12.68
N SER A 757 -23.57 -38.91 12.33
CA SER A 757 -24.62 -39.78 12.89
C SER A 757 -25.16 -40.74 11.83
N CYS A 758 -25.53 -41.95 12.25
CA CYS A 758 -26.15 -42.93 11.36
C CYS A 758 -27.53 -42.43 10.90
N PRO A 759 -27.81 -42.34 9.58
CA PRO A 759 -29.06 -41.77 9.09
C PRO A 759 -30.30 -42.63 9.44
N ARG A 760 -30.10 -43.92 9.69
CA ARG A 760 -31.19 -44.86 10.04
C ARG A 760 -31.53 -44.91 11.54
N CYS A 761 -30.54 -44.91 12.42
CA CYS A 761 -30.75 -45.16 13.86
C CYS A 761 -30.22 -44.05 14.79
N SER A 762 -29.73 -42.96 14.21
CA SER A 762 -29.16 -41.79 14.88
C SER A 762 -27.99 -42.10 15.84
N TYR A 763 -27.42 -43.29 15.75
CA TYR A 763 -26.23 -43.64 16.54
C TYR A 763 -25.05 -42.79 16.06
N ARG A 764 -24.40 -42.09 16.99
CA ARG A 764 -23.19 -41.31 16.68
C ARG A 764 -22.05 -42.24 16.29
N LEU A 765 -21.60 -42.07 15.06
CA LEU A 765 -20.56 -42.84 14.40
C LEU A 765 -19.19 -42.20 14.56
N VAL A 766 -19.08 -40.91 14.27
CA VAL A 766 -17.82 -40.16 14.40
C VAL A 766 -18.07 -38.95 15.28
N LYS A 767 -17.29 -38.81 16.35
CA LYS A 767 -17.33 -37.66 17.24
C LYS A 767 -16.19 -36.72 16.90
N ARG A 768 -16.46 -35.43 16.71
CA ARG A 768 -15.45 -34.42 16.40
C ARG A 768 -15.46 -33.25 17.39
N ARG A 769 -14.38 -32.48 17.37
CA ARG A 769 -14.33 -31.12 17.89
C ARG A 769 -13.49 -30.27 16.93
N GLY A 770 -14.15 -29.44 16.13
CA GLY A 770 -13.47 -28.78 15.00
C GLY A 770 -12.83 -29.81 14.07
N TYR A 771 -11.52 -29.70 13.82
CA TYR A 771 -10.79 -30.61 12.91
C TYR A 771 -10.25 -31.89 13.58
N ILE A 772 -10.57 -32.14 14.85
CA ILE A 772 -10.04 -33.28 15.60
C ILE A 772 -11.14 -34.35 15.72
N VAL A 773 -10.84 -35.57 15.25
CA VAL A 773 -11.67 -36.75 15.49
C VAL A 773 -11.37 -37.30 16.87
N MET A 774 -12.38 -37.28 17.73
CA MET A 774 -12.31 -37.77 19.11
C MET A 774 -12.66 -39.25 19.20
N GLU A 775 -13.50 -39.74 18.29
CA GLU A 775 -13.96 -41.12 18.24
C GLU A 775 -14.44 -41.47 16.83
N ASN A 776 -14.11 -42.66 16.33
CA ASN A 776 -14.63 -43.20 15.07
C ASN A 776 -15.10 -44.65 15.30
N ARG A 777 -16.39 -44.90 15.08
CA ARG A 777 -17.07 -46.19 15.28
C ARG A 777 -17.62 -46.80 13.99
N ILE A 778 -17.30 -46.22 12.83
CA ILE A 778 -17.67 -46.82 11.54
C ILE A 778 -16.87 -48.12 11.39
N SER A 779 -17.53 -49.21 11.01
CA SER A 779 -16.84 -50.48 10.80
C SER A 779 -15.88 -50.40 9.60
N PRO A 780 -14.88 -51.29 9.49
CA PRO A 780 -14.00 -51.34 8.32
C PRO A 780 -14.75 -51.52 6.99
N GLU A 781 -15.94 -52.15 7.01
CA GLU A 781 -16.81 -52.29 5.85
C GLU A 781 -17.68 -51.03 5.57
N GLY A 782 -17.46 -49.94 6.30
CA GLY A 782 -18.21 -48.70 6.15
C GLY A 782 -19.62 -48.76 6.72
N LYS A 783 -19.89 -49.55 7.77
CA LYS A 783 -21.25 -49.76 8.30
C LYS A 783 -21.43 -49.21 9.72
N CYS A 784 -22.66 -48.86 10.04
CA CYS A 784 -23.08 -48.56 11.41
C CYS A 784 -23.04 -49.85 12.25
N PRO A 785 -22.29 -49.88 13.37
CA PRO A 785 -22.18 -51.09 14.20
C PRO A 785 -23.48 -51.42 14.95
N LYS A 786 -24.42 -50.47 15.07
CA LYS A 786 -25.67 -50.65 15.81
C LYS A 786 -26.79 -51.24 14.97
N CYS A 787 -26.91 -50.86 13.70
CA CYS A 787 -28.04 -51.25 12.84
C CYS A 787 -27.64 -51.84 11.48
N GLY A 788 -26.34 -51.90 11.18
CA GLY A 788 -25.81 -52.46 9.94
C GLY A 788 -25.97 -51.56 8.71
N GLU A 789 -26.50 -50.34 8.86
CA GLU A 789 -26.66 -49.39 7.75
C GLU A 789 -25.32 -49.09 7.09
N ALA A 790 -25.26 -49.17 5.77
CA ALA A 790 -24.08 -48.73 5.02
C ALA A 790 -24.00 -47.20 5.08
N ILE A 791 -22.84 -46.68 5.49
CA ILE A 791 -22.59 -45.25 5.60
C ILE A 791 -21.81 -44.85 4.33
N PRO A 792 -22.39 -44.03 3.44
CA PRO A 792 -21.71 -43.59 2.22
C PRO A 792 -20.42 -42.84 2.55
N GLY A 793 -19.30 -43.21 1.96
CA GLY A 793 -18.01 -42.55 2.17
C GLY A 793 -16.83 -43.43 1.78
N LEU A 794 -15.62 -42.90 1.97
CA LEU A 794 -14.35 -43.59 1.77
C LEU A 794 -13.72 -43.85 3.15
N TRP A 795 -13.80 -45.11 3.59
CA TRP A 795 -13.43 -45.55 4.95
C TRP A 795 -12.14 -46.39 4.93
N VAL A 796 -11.52 -46.53 6.10
CA VAL A 796 -10.33 -47.37 6.34
C VAL A 796 -10.67 -48.51 7.28
#